data_AF-A0A7W4DBC6-F1
#
_entry.id   AF-A0A7W4DBC6-F1
#
_cell.length_a   1.000
_cell.length_b   1.000
_cell.length_c   1.000
_cell.angle_alpha   90.00
_cell.angle_beta   90.00
_cell.angle_gamma   90.00
#
_symmetry.space_group_name_H-M   'P 1'
#
loop_
_entity.id
_entity.type
_entity.pdbx_description
1 polymer ?
#
loop_
_entity_poly.entity_id
_entity_poly.type
_entity_poly.pdbx_seq_one_letter_code
_entity_poly.pdbx_strand_id
1 'polypeptide(L)'
;MSVWVTWPSLVKLGTLGIYAGLITLALERDVLFKNNLFDVDNLPAANANITCDARSQGARTEDGTCNILANPAEGSVYRRFGRNVDPTVTHGETEADTLLSPNPREVSNVLMARGEFKPAPSLNFIAASWIQFMVHDWVDHGPNAEDNPIQIPLPAGDAFGSGALSVRRTQLDPTRTAAEAGKPQTYRNHNTHWWDGSQLYGSSKETNDKVRSFVDGKLKINADGTLPSEYLSGKPITGVNENWWVGLSMLHQLFTKEHNAIASMLKQKYPSQSDQWLYDRARLVNSALMAKIHTVEWTPAVIANPVTERAMYANWWGLLGSGPNRDKYQDEARMLQEDLASSNSFVLRILGIDGSQAGSSAIDHALAGIVGSTNPNNYGVPYTLTEEFVAVYRMHPLMRDKVDVYDIGSNVIANSIPLPNTRDGDAEDLLSSESPERLWYSFGITNPGSLTLNNYPNFLRNLSIPLVGNIDLATVDVLRDRERGVPRYNEFRREIGLNPITKFEDLTTEPVALANLKRVYGNDIEKIDTLVGMLAETVRPDGFAFGETAFQIFIMNASRRLMTDRFYTKDYRPEVYTAEGLAWVENTTMVDVLKRHNPQLDSSLLGVENAFKPWGLNIPVDYENWPAQAKQDNLWVNGALRTQYAEGQLPVIPPVDVGGLIGSVLWKKVQTRTDVAPVGHEKAMHPNGVMAKVKFIPVAGNPYTGLFQGADSGLLRLSVAGDPAKNGFQPGLAWKAFVNGKPSQNVSALVSLSGQGSNYNFFANELSQYVVPEVNDTLGTTILFSAVSLKPTLLRVDDFAKVAQNGQAVTTPKAPTQIYFVPKSELRSRFSTAAHDFRGDLLTLTAGTKLYDVYATSMEIKTSIIPSTSRTYAQQRRSSAVKVGELELTSPLIASAFGDSGVFFKHQRHEDK
;
A
#
# COMPACT_ATOMS: atom_id res chain seq x y z
N MET A 1 21.61 5.79 25.52
CA MET A 1 21.33 6.40 24.19
C MET A 1 20.84 5.28 23.30
N SER A 2 19.78 5.49 22.53
CA SER A 2 19.16 4.41 21.74
C SER A 2 20.10 3.91 20.65
N VAL A 3 19.90 2.66 20.22
CA VAL A 3 20.68 1.93 19.22
C VAL A 3 20.66 2.58 17.81
N TRP A 4 19.95 3.70 17.61
CA TRP A 4 19.61 4.27 16.31
C TRP A 4 20.31 5.59 15.95
N VAL A 5 20.55 5.76 14.63
CA VAL A 5 20.91 7.01 13.94
C VAL A 5 20.02 8.19 14.30
N THR A 6 20.65 9.35 14.44
CA THR A 6 20.01 10.63 14.80
C THR A 6 19.37 11.34 13.61
N TRP A 7 19.80 11.05 12.38
CA TRP A 7 19.35 11.73 11.17
C TRP A 7 17.81 11.72 10.95
N PRO A 8 17.05 10.66 11.32
CA PRO A 8 15.60 10.68 11.12
C PRO A 8 14.89 11.77 11.94
N SER A 9 15.51 12.22 13.04
CA SER A 9 14.97 13.32 13.84
C SER A 9 15.14 14.68 13.16
N LEU A 10 16.02 14.81 12.16
CA LEU A 10 16.26 16.06 11.44
C LEU A 10 15.05 16.52 10.63
N VAL A 11 14.11 15.62 10.31
CA VAL A 11 12.84 15.97 9.64
C VAL A 11 12.04 17.04 10.41
N LYS A 12 12.23 17.13 11.73
CA LYS A 12 11.60 18.15 12.60
C LYS A 12 12.11 19.57 12.32
N LEU A 13 13.21 19.71 11.58
CA LEU A 13 13.82 20.98 11.19
C LEU A 13 13.36 21.44 9.78
N GLY A 14 12.31 20.83 9.23
CA GLY A 14 11.76 21.18 7.92
C GLY A 14 12.62 20.70 6.75
N THR A 15 12.47 21.33 5.58
CA THR A 15 13.12 20.92 4.32
C THR A 15 14.64 20.80 4.45
N LEU A 16 15.32 21.81 4.99
CA LEU A 16 16.79 21.75 5.15
C LEU A 16 17.23 20.62 6.10
N GLY A 17 16.43 20.29 7.12
CA GLY A 17 16.67 19.14 7.98
C GLY A 17 16.54 17.80 7.25
N ILE A 18 15.56 17.67 6.36
CA ILE A 18 15.39 16.48 5.51
C ILE A 18 16.63 16.28 4.62
N TYR A 19 17.13 17.35 3.99
CA TYR A 19 18.32 17.28 3.15
C TYR A 19 19.61 17.05 3.94
N ALA A 20 19.71 17.57 5.17
CA ALA A 20 20.80 17.21 6.06
C ALA A 20 20.81 15.71 6.35
N GLY A 21 19.64 15.10 6.62
CA GLY A 21 19.52 13.65 6.77
C GLY A 21 19.88 12.88 5.50
N LEU A 22 19.53 13.40 4.32
CA LEU A 22 19.91 12.80 3.03
C LEU A 22 21.43 12.81 2.82
N ILE A 23 22.10 13.91 3.18
CA ILE A 23 23.57 14.00 3.12
C ILE A 23 24.19 13.02 4.11
N THR A 24 23.65 12.88 5.32
CA THR A 24 24.11 11.85 6.27
C THR A 24 24.04 10.45 5.66
N LEU A 25 22.91 10.08 5.04
CA LEU A 25 22.77 8.78 4.37
C LEU A 25 23.76 8.60 3.21
N ALA A 26 24.03 9.65 2.44
CA ALA A 26 25.00 9.60 1.35
C ALA A 26 26.42 9.34 1.87
N LEU A 27 26.81 9.98 2.98
CA LEU A 27 28.09 9.79 3.64
C LEU A 27 28.22 8.39 4.27
N GLU A 28 27.18 7.93 4.98
CA GLU A 28 27.14 6.57 5.54
C GLU A 28 27.32 5.52 4.44
N ARG A 29 26.60 5.67 3.32
CA ARG A 29 26.72 4.77 2.17
C ARG A 29 28.13 4.76 1.56
N ASP A 30 28.78 5.92 1.46
CA ASP A 30 30.15 6.02 0.93
C ASP A 30 31.17 5.31 1.84
N VAL A 31 31.00 5.42 3.16
CA VAL A 31 31.80 4.69 4.14
C VAL A 31 31.61 3.18 3.97
N LEU A 32 30.36 2.72 3.85
CA LEU A 32 30.08 1.30 3.60
C LEU A 32 30.69 0.81 2.29
N PHE A 33 30.58 1.56 1.19
CA PHE A 33 31.20 1.13 -0.08
C PHE A 33 32.72 0.97 0.02
N LYS A 34 33.39 1.77 0.83
CA LYS A 34 34.85 1.68 1.00
C LYS A 34 35.28 0.51 1.88
N ASN A 35 34.46 0.16 2.87
CA ASN A 35 34.88 -0.73 3.95
C ASN A 35 34.14 -2.09 3.97
N ASN A 36 33.03 -2.23 3.24
CA ASN A 36 32.08 -3.34 3.38
C ASN A 36 31.77 -4.03 2.04
N LEU A 37 32.75 -4.09 1.14
CA LEU A 37 32.63 -4.82 -0.12
C LEU A 37 33.84 -5.77 -0.27
N PHE A 38 33.58 -7.07 -0.19
CA PHE A 38 34.63 -8.08 -0.27
C PHE A 38 34.33 -9.11 -1.36
N ASP A 39 35.24 -9.24 -2.31
CA ASP A 39 35.22 -10.29 -3.33
C ASP A 39 35.83 -11.58 -2.77
N VAL A 40 35.14 -12.68 -3.00
CA VAL A 40 35.57 -14.02 -2.62
C VAL A 40 35.56 -14.97 -3.81
N ASP A 41 35.37 -14.49 -5.04
CA ASP A 41 35.29 -15.29 -6.27
C ASP A 41 36.61 -15.41 -7.04
N ASN A 42 36.68 -16.36 -7.97
CA ASN A 42 37.79 -16.55 -8.91
C ASN A 42 37.32 -16.21 -10.33
N LEU A 43 37.06 -14.92 -10.55
CA LEU A 43 36.58 -14.39 -11.82
C LEU A 43 37.55 -14.61 -13.00
N PRO A 44 38.88 -14.52 -12.86
CA PRO A 44 39.79 -14.83 -13.96
C PRO A 44 39.59 -16.25 -14.52
N ALA A 45 39.41 -17.25 -13.64
CA ALA A 45 39.13 -18.61 -14.06
C ALA A 45 37.75 -18.74 -14.72
N ALA A 46 36.74 -18.06 -14.18
CA ALA A 46 35.39 -18.06 -14.75
C ALA A 46 35.32 -17.38 -16.13
N ASN A 47 36.06 -16.30 -16.34
CA ASN A 47 36.09 -15.54 -17.59
C ASN A 47 36.73 -16.32 -18.75
N ALA A 48 37.60 -17.28 -18.47
CA ALA A 48 38.45 -17.95 -19.47
C ALA A 48 37.65 -18.61 -20.61
N ASN A 49 36.39 -18.99 -20.37
CA ASN A 49 35.55 -19.70 -21.33
C ASN A 49 34.33 -18.89 -21.80
N ILE A 50 34.25 -17.59 -21.51
CA ILE A 50 33.11 -16.76 -21.87
C ILE A 50 33.47 -15.85 -23.03
N THR A 51 32.68 -15.91 -24.10
CA THR A 51 32.82 -15.02 -25.27
C THR A 51 31.59 -14.14 -25.39
N CYS A 52 31.79 -12.83 -25.39
CA CYS A 52 30.72 -11.87 -25.60
C CYS A 52 30.49 -11.61 -27.10
N ASP A 53 29.28 -11.92 -27.59
CA ASP A 53 28.89 -11.77 -28.98
C ASP A 53 28.24 -10.40 -29.26
N ALA A 54 27.80 -10.18 -30.50
CA ALA A 54 27.14 -8.94 -30.89
C ALA A 54 25.80 -8.69 -30.17
N ARG A 55 25.04 -9.76 -29.85
CA ARG A 55 23.76 -9.65 -29.12
C ARG A 55 24.01 -9.14 -27.69
N SER A 56 25.06 -9.65 -27.05
CA SER A 56 25.47 -9.25 -25.70
C SER A 56 25.88 -7.78 -25.58
N GLN A 57 25.92 -6.98 -26.65
CA GLN A 57 26.15 -5.54 -26.54
C GLN A 57 24.88 -4.76 -26.18
N GLY A 58 23.69 -5.29 -26.46
CA GLY A 58 22.42 -4.58 -26.30
C GLY A 58 21.28 -5.44 -25.75
N ALA A 59 21.60 -6.59 -25.15
CA ALA A 59 20.61 -7.50 -24.56
C ALA A 59 21.16 -8.11 -23.26
N ARG A 60 20.27 -8.37 -22.31
CA ARG A 60 20.55 -9.20 -21.13
C ARG A 60 20.59 -10.66 -21.58
N THR A 61 21.74 -11.32 -21.37
CA THR A 61 21.91 -12.76 -21.61
C THR A 61 21.09 -13.56 -20.61
N GLU A 62 20.79 -14.82 -20.93
CA GLU A 62 19.94 -15.69 -20.12
C GLU A 62 20.61 -16.06 -18.79
N ASP A 63 21.93 -16.15 -18.74
CA ASP A 63 22.72 -16.56 -17.56
C ASP A 63 23.42 -15.38 -16.86
N GLY A 64 23.16 -14.15 -17.30
CA GLY A 64 23.72 -12.92 -16.73
C GLY A 64 25.17 -12.61 -17.16
N THR A 65 25.78 -13.42 -18.03
CA THR A 65 27.12 -13.17 -18.57
C THR A 65 27.18 -11.93 -19.47
N CYS A 66 28.37 -11.37 -19.68
CA CYS A 66 28.61 -10.25 -20.59
C CYS A 66 27.82 -8.98 -20.26
N ASN A 67 27.36 -8.81 -19.01
CA ASN A 67 26.94 -7.50 -18.53
C ASN A 67 28.16 -6.57 -18.50
N ILE A 68 29.18 -6.91 -17.72
CA ILE A 68 30.46 -6.21 -17.79
C ILE A 68 31.34 -6.86 -18.86
N LEU A 69 31.42 -6.25 -20.04
CA LEU A 69 32.15 -6.82 -21.19
C LEU A 69 33.64 -7.14 -20.91
N ALA A 70 34.29 -6.37 -20.04
CA ALA A 70 35.68 -6.60 -19.64
C ALA A 70 35.84 -7.69 -18.56
N ASN A 71 34.76 -8.05 -17.87
CA ASN A 71 34.70 -9.06 -16.83
C ASN A 71 33.43 -9.91 -17.01
N PRO A 72 33.38 -10.72 -18.09
CA PRO A 72 32.12 -11.24 -18.61
C PRO A 72 31.40 -12.24 -17.71
N ALA A 73 32.05 -12.78 -16.68
CA ALA A 73 31.40 -13.62 -15.68
C ALA A 73 30.82 -12.84 -14.48
N GLU A 74 31.08 -11.53 -14.36
CA GLU A 74 30.60 -10.71 -13.24
C GLU A 74 29.07 -10.77 -13.11
N GLY A 75 28.59 -11.06 -11.90
CA GLY A 75 27.16 -11.18 -11.60
C GLY A 75 26.40 -12.30 -12.31
N SER A 76 27.06 -13.15 -13.11
CA SER A 76 26.40 -14.28 -13.78
C SER A 76 25.98 -15.37 -12.78
N VAL A 77 25.15 -16.30 -13.25
CA VAL A 77 24.84 -17.53 -12.51
C VAL A 77 26.12 -18.29 -12.13
N TYR A 78 26.09 -19.01 -11.02
CA TYR A 78 27.18 -19.78 -10.41
C TYR A 78 28.40 -18.96 -9.98
N ARG A 79 28.26 -17.64 -9.86
CA ARG A 79 29.22 -16.80 -9.14
C ARG A 79 28.97 -16.88 -7.64
N ARG A 80 30.04 -16.75 -6.87
CA ARG A 80 29.96 -16.82 -5.40
C ARG A 80 29.16 -15.64 -4.86
N PHE A 81 28.49 -15.86 -3.73
CA PHE A 81 28.00 -14.74 -2.93
C PHE A 81 29.21 -13.96 -2.38
N GLY A 82 29.18 -12.64 -2.54
CA GLY A 82 30.17 -11.75 -1.92
C GLY A 82 29.96 -11.63 -0.41
N ARG A 83 30.75 -10.76 0.23
CA ARG A 83 30.55 -10.40 1.65
C ARG A 83 30.47 -8.89 1.85
N ASN A 84 29.67 -8.49 2.84
CA ASN A 84 29.61 -7.12 3.35
C ASN A 84 30.32 -6.91 4.69
N VAL A 85 30.86 -7.97 5.27
CA VAL A 85 31.62 -7.97 6.52
C VAL A 85 32.98 -8.61 6.26
N ASP A 86 33.98 -8.35 7.12
CA ASP A 86 35.33 -8.84 6.91
C ASP A 86 35.34 -10.37 6.80
N PRO A 87 35.85 -10.95 5.70
CA PRO A 87 35.89 -12.40 5.53
C PRO A 87 36.57 -13.13 6.70
N THR A 88 37.50 -12.53 7.43
CA THR A 88 38.17 -13.14 8.59
C THR A 88 37.22 -13.51 9.74
N VAL A 89 36.03 -12.91 9.81
CA VAL A 89 35.00 -13.24 10.82
C VAL A 89 33.82 -14.05 10.24
N THR A 90 33.90 -14.48 8.97
CA THR A 90 32.81 -15.18 8.26
C THR A 90 32.93 -16.70 8.24
N HIS A 91 33.63 -17.28 9.22
CA HIS A 91 33.75 -18.73 9.33
C HIS A 91 32.40 -19.33 9.77
N GLY A 92 31.86 -20.25 8.97
CA GLY A 92 30.63 -20.98 9.29
C GLY A 92 30.79 -21.78 10.59
N GLU A 93 29.75 -21.73 11.43
CA GLU A 93 29.74 -22.45 12.70
C GLU A 93 29.61 -23.97 12.48
N THR A 94 30.15 -24.76 13.41
CA THR A 94 30.13 -26.24 13.32
C THR A 94 29.32 -26.86 14.46
N GLU A 95 28.80 -28.08 14.24
CA GLU A 95 28.07 -28.85 15.28
C GLU A 95 28.93 -29.13 16.52
N ALA A 96 30.26 -29.19 16.35
CA ALA A 96 31.20 -29.40 17.44
C ALA A 96 31.44 -28.14 18.30
N ASP A 97 30.96 -26.97 17.85
CA ASP A 97 31.19 -25.68 18.48
C ASP A 97 29.87 -24.95 18.77
N THR A 98 29.51 -23.93 17.98
CA THR A 98 28.39 -23.01 18.27
C THR A 98 27.14 -23.21 17.41
N LEU A 99 27.17 -24.04 16.36
CA LEU A 99 26.08 -24.12 15.37
C LEU A 99 24.71 -24.42 15.99
N LEU A 100 24.69 -25.29 17.01
CA LEU A 100 23.48 -25.71 17.71
C LEU A 100 23.27 -24.98 19.05
N SER A 101 24.03 -23.91 19.33
CA SER A 101 24.05 -23.20 20.60
C SER A 101 23.75 -21.69 20.43
N PRO A 102 22.65 -21.17 21.03
CA PRO A 102 21.54 -21.93 21.63
C PRO A 102 20.79 -22.75 20.57
N ASN A 103 19.98 -23.70 21.01
CA ASN A 103 19.25 -24.60 20.12
C ASN A 103 18.36 -23.82 19.13
N PRO A 104 18.57 -23.93 17.79
CA PRO A 104 17.79 -23.19 16.79
C PRO A 104 16.26 -23.44 16.87
N ARG A 105 15.84 -24.65 17.23
CA ARG A 105 14.42 -24.98 17.42
C ARG A 105 13.85 -24.33 18.68
N GLU A 106 14.64 -24.21 19.74
CA GLU A 106 14.23 -23.43 20.91
C GLU A 106 14.07 -21.93 20.58
N VAL A 107 14.99 -21.37 19.80
CA VAL A 107 14.87 -19.99 19.28
C VAL A 107 13.56 -19.82 18.51
N SER A 108 13.25 -20.74 17.58
CA SER A 108 11.98 -20.75 16.84
C SER A 108 10.76 -20.79 17.77
N ASN A 109 10.74 -21.71 18.74
CA ASN A 109 9.62 -21.92 19.65
C ASN A 109 9.35 -20.72 20.56
N VAL A 110 10.39 -20.07 21.06
CA VAL A 110 10.28 -19.09 22.14
C VAL A 110 10.21 -17.66 21.59
N LEU A 111 11.05 -17.35 20.61
CA LEU A 111 11.30 -15.97 20.16
C LEU A 111 10.62 -15.65 18.82
N MET A 112 10.40 -16.66 17.96
CA MET A 112 9.92 -16.42 16.60
C MET A 112 8.41 -16.69 16.46
N ALA A 113 7.92 -17.76 17.09
CA ALA A 113 6.54 -18.23 17.03
C ALA A 113 5.49 -17.10 17.12
N ARG A 114 4.63 -16.99 16.10
CA ARG A 114 3.48 -16.09 16.12
C ARG A 114 2.48 -16.52 17.20
N GLY A 115 2.22 -15.62 18.13
CA GLY A 115 1.07 -15.67 19.02
C GLY A 115 -0.11 -14.96 18.36
N GLU A 116 -0.36 -13.72 18.78
CA GLU A 116 -1.26 -12.81 18.08
C GLU A 116 -0.61 -12.27 16.80
N PHE A 117 -1.37 -12.18 15.71
CA PHE A 117 -0.90 -11.58 14.47
C PHE A 117 -0.65 -10.08 14.67
N LYS A 118 0.60 -9.64 14.46
CA LYS A 118 0.97 -8.23 14.55
C LYS A 118 1.02 -7.66 13.13
N PRO A 119 0.08 -6.81 12.68
CA PRO A 119 0.09 -6.25 11.32
C PRO A 119 1.20 -5.21 11.13
N ALA A 120 1.68 -5.04 9.90
CA ALA A 120 2.46 -3.89 9.45
C ALA A 120 1.52 -2.84 8.83
N PRO A 121 1.08 -1.82 9.57
CA PRO A 121 0.00 -0.93 9.13
C PRO A 121 0.37 0.01 7.99
N SER A 122 1.67 0.25 7.74
CA SER A 122 2.15 1.09 6.64
C SER A 122 2.13 0.39 5.27
N LEU A 123 1.93 -0.92 5.25
CA LEU A 123 2.03 -1.78 4.07
C LEU A 123 0.75 -2.56 3.83
N ASN A 124 0.49 -2.90 2.59
CA ASN A 124 -0.49 -3.91 2.22
C ASN A 124 0.16 -5.27 1.90
N PHE A 125 -0.64 -6.31 1.71
CA PHE A 125 -0.15 -7.67 1.53
C PHE A 125 0.48 -7.92 0.15
N ILE A 126 0.25 -7.03 -0.82
CA ILE A 126 0.99 -7.01 -2.09
C ILE A 126 2.49 -6.82 -1.83
N ALA A 127 2.86 -5.98 -0.85
CA ALA A 127 4.27 -5.73 -0.52
C ALA A 127 5.03 -7.00 -0.09
N ALA A 128 4.36 -7.94 0.58
CA ALA A 128 4.94 -9.22 0.97
C ALA A 128 5.14 -10.15 -0.23
N SER A 129 4.18 -10.19 -1.14
CA SER A 129 4.28 -10.96 -2.39
C SER A 129 5.39 -10.40 -3.28
N TRP A 130 5.47 -9.07 -3.40
CA TRP A 130 6.48 -8.38 -4.19
C TRP A 130 7.89 -8.71 -3.74
N ILE A 131 8.15 -8.72 -2.43
CA ILE A 131 9.51 -8.93 -1.97
C ILE A 131 9.98 -10.37 -2.20
N GLN A 132 9.12 -11.37 -2.06
CA GLN A 132 9.48 -12.74 -2.46
C GLN A 132 9.69 -12.86 -3.97
N PHE A 133 8.84 -12.21 -4.77
CA PHE A 133 8.98 -12.14 -6.23
C PHE A 133 10.32 -11.52 -6.65
N MET A 134 10.82 -10.50 -5.93
CA MET A 134 12.15 -9.93 -6.15
C MET A 134 13.28 -10.85 -5.66
N VAL A 135 13.12 -11.52 -4.52
CA VAL A 135 14.12 -12.49 -4.04
C VAL A 135 14.35 -13.62 -5.05
N HIS A 136 13.29 -14.08 -5.74
CA HIS A 136 13.39 -15.05 -6.84
C HIS A 136 14.11 -14.50 -8.08
N ASP A 137 14.35 -13.19 -8.19
CA ASP A 137 15.19 -12.60 -9.23
C ASP A 137 16.67 -12.58 -8.82
N TRP A 138 16.94 -12.62 -7.52
CA TRP A 138 18.24 -12.20 -6.98
C TRP A 138 19.09 -13.34 -6.47
N VAL A 139 18.51 -14.24 -5.67
CA VAL A 139 19.30 -15.18 -4.87
C VAL A 139 18.66 -16.57 -4.85
N ASP A 140 19.50 -17.57 -5.10
CA ASP A 140 19.22 -18.97 -4.85
C ASP A 140 20.51 -19.67 -4.45
N HIS A 141 20.52 -20.36 -3.31
CA HIS A 141 21.66 -21.18 -2.89
C HIS A 141 21.67 -22.56 -3.57
N GLY A 142 20.66 -22.87 -4.38
CA GLY A 142 20.51 -24.13 -5.08
C GLY A 142 20.10 -25.29 -4.16
N PRO A 143 20.15 -26.53 -4.68
CA PRO A 143 19.81 -27.71 -3.91
C PRO A 143 20.78 -27.91 -2.74
N ASN A 144 20.23 -28.27 -1.59
CA ASN A 144 21.01 -28.64 -0.40
C ASN A 144 21.69 -30.00 -0.59
N ALA A 145 22.84 -30.20 0.06
CA ALA A 145 23.56 -31.48 0.05
C ALA A 145 22.71 -32.60 0.66
N GLU A 146 22.68 -33.76 -0.01
CA GLU A 146 21.83 -34.89 0.40
C GLU A 146 22.42 -35.68 1.58
N ASP A 147 23.73 -35.81 1.61
CA ASP A 147 24.47 -36.54 2.63
C ASP A 147 24.75 -35.68 3.88
N ASN A 148 24.92 -36.34 5.02
CA ASN A 148 25.29 -35.72 6.29
C ASN A 148 24.40 -34.51 6.67
N PRO A 149 23.09 -34.70 6.90
CA PRO A 149 22.21 -33.62 7.36
C PRO A 149 22.51 -33.21 8.81
N ILE A 150 22.29 -31.94 9.14
CA ILE A 150 22.42 -31.38 10.49
C ILE A 150 21.29 -31.93 11.36
N GLN A 151 21.63 -32.52 12.51
CA GLN A 151 20.66 -33.05 13.46
C GLN A 151 20.45 -32.06 14.61
N ILE A 152 19.27 -31.44 14.65
CA ILE A 152 18.92 -30.43 15.66
C ILE A 152 18.06 -31.09 16.73
N PRO A 153 18.54 -31.28 17.97
CA PRO A 153 17.75 -31.92 19.02
C PRO A 153 16.42 -31.18 19.25
N LEU A 154 15.31 -31.91 19.33
CA LEU A 154 14.02 -31.33 19.69
C LEU A 154 13.98 -31.05 21.19
N PRO A 155 13.56 -29.84 21.63
CA PRO A 155 13.34 -29.55 23.04
C PRO A 155 12.32 -30.49 23.69
N ALA A 156 12.39 -30.62 25.02
CA ALA A 156 11.42 -31.44 25.76
C ALA A 156 9.99 -30.90 25.58
N GLY A 157 9.06 -31.77 25.16
CA GLY A 157 7.66 -31.41 24.92
C GLY A 157 7.42 -30.67 23.59
N ASP A 158 8.37 -30.71 22.65
CA ASP A 158 8.19 -30.09 21.33
C ASP A 158 6.98 -30.68 20.58
N ALA A 159 6.31 -29.83 19.77
CA ALA A 159 5.17 -30.23 18.95
C ALA A 159 5.49 -31.33 17.93
N PHE A 160 6.77 -31.51 17.56
CA PHE A 160 7.22 -32.60 16.69
C PHE A 160 7.56 -33.89 17.45
N GLY A 161 7.36 -33.92 18.77
CA GLY A 161 7.64 -35.05 19.63
C GLY A 161 9.09 -35.08 20.13
N SER A 162 9.63 -36.29 20.30
CA SER A 162 11.02 -36.53 20.75
C SER A 162 11.95 -36.86 19.59
N GLY A 163 13.22 -36.49 19.67
CA GLY A 163 14.23 -36.83 18.67
C GLY A 163 14.98 -35.60 18.17
N ALA A 164 15.21 -35.52 16.86
CA ALA A 164 15.88 -34.39 16.23
C ALA A 164 15.16 -33.99 14.93
N LEU A 165 15.21 -32.70 14.61
CA LEU A 165 14.88 -32.18 13.29
C LEU A 165 16.10 -32.32 12.38
N SER A 166 15.93 -32.96 11.23
CA SER A 166 17.00 -33.18 10.25
C SER A 166 16.96 -32.11 9.16
N VAL A 167 18.02 -31.31 9.04
CA VAL A 167 18.14 -30.23 8.03
C VAL A 167 19.34 -30.51 7.12
N ARG A 168 19.09 -30.65 5.81
CA ARG A 168 20.16 -30.82 4.81
C ARG A 168 21.08 -29.60 4.76
N ARG A 169 22.37 -29.79 4.49
CA ARG A 169 23.37 -28.70 4.48
C ARG A 169 23.29 -27.83 3.23
N THR A 170 23.67 -26.56 3.34
CA THR A 170 23.87 -25.76 2.13
C THR A 170 25.01 -26.37 1.32
N GLN A 171 24.84 -26.54 0.01
CA GLN A 171 25.87 -27.12 -0.85
C GLN A 171 27.09 -26.18 -0.91
N LEU A 172 28.23 -26.65 -0.41
CA LEU A 172 29.50 -25.93 -0.52
C LEU A 172 29.88 -25.74 -1.99
N ASP A 173 30.53 -24.62 -2.29
CA ASP A 173 31.04 -24.33 -3.62
C ASP A 173 32.01 -25.44 -4.10
N PRO A 174 31.64 -26.21 -5.13
CA PRO A 174 32.45 -27.31 -5.63
C PRO A 174 33.68 -26.83 -6.41
N THR A 175 33.79 -25.54 -6.72
CA THR A 175 34.93 -24.96 -7.46
C THR A 175 36.10 -24.56 -6.57
N ARG A 176 35.95 -24.66 -5.25
CA ARG A 176 37.03 -24.35 -4.30
C ARG A 176 38.24 -25.24 -4.52
N THR A 177 39.42 -24.63 -4.41
CA THR A 177 40.70 -25.32 -4.58
C THR A 177 41.44 -25.51 -3.26
N ALA A 178 42.47 -26.36 -3.25
CA ALA A 178 43.34 -26.53 -2.07
C ALA A 178 44.06 -25.23 -1.66
N ALA A 179 44.23 -24.26 -2.58
CA ALA A 179 44.81 -22.95 -2.28
C ALA A 179 43.91 -22.07 -1.40
N GLU A 180 42.64 -22.46 -1.22
CA GLU A 180 41.65 -21.78 -0.39
C GLU A 180 41.42 -22.51 0.94
N ALA A 181 42.31 -23.46 1.29
CA ALA A 181 42.33 -24.10 2.59
C ALA A 181 42.52 -23.03 3.70
N GLY A 182 41.70 -23.11 4.75
CA GLY A 182 41.71 -22.15 5.86
C GLY A 182 40.95 -20.84 5.61
N LYS A 183 40.49 -20.56 4.38
CA LYS A 183 39.56 -19.45 4.11
C LYS A 183 38.12 -19.84 4.48
N PRO A 184 37.25 -18.86 4.81
CA PRO A 184 35.82 -19.10 4.99
C PRO A 184 35.20 -19.90 3.86
N GLN A 185 34.18 -20.69 4.17
CA GLN A 185 33.41 -21.43 3.17
C GLN A 185 32.67 -20.46 2.24
N THR A 186 32.51 -20.87 0.99
CA THR A 186 31.84 -20.09 -0.06
C THR A 186 30.69 -20.90 -0.65
N TYR A 187 29.69 -20.18 -1.13
CA TYR A 187 28.48 -20.72 -1.72
C TYR A 187 28.21 -19.98 -3.03
N ARG A 188 27.61 -20.66 -4.00
CA ARG A 188 27.31 -20.09 -5.32
C ARG A 188 25.85 -19.66 -5.38
N ASN A 189 25.60 -18.56 -6.08
CA ASN A 189 24.27 -18.18 -6.47
C ASN A 189 23.86 -19.00 -7.70
N HIS A 190 22.77 -19.74 -7.61
CA HIS A 190 22.14 -20.48 -8.70
C HIS A 190 21.20 -19.60 -9.53
N ASN A 191 21.04 -18.34 -9.13
CA ASN A 191 20.46 -17.29 -9.92
C ASN A 191 21.53 -16.28 -10.42
N THR A 192 21.15 -15.40 -11.34
CA THR A 192 21.97 -14.23 -11.67
C THR A 192 21.93 -13.25 -10.49
N HIS A 193 23.03 -12.51 -10.27
CA HIS A 193 23.06 -11.45 -9.26
C HIS A 193 22.44 -10.15 -9.77
N TRP A 194 22.24 -10.05 -11.10
CA TRP A 194 21.71 -8.88 -11.76
C TRP A 194 20.21 -8.72 -11.50
N TRP A 195 19.75 -7.48 -11.56
CA TRP A 195 18.31 -7.22 -11.54
C TRP A 195 17.77 -7.33 -12.96
N ASP A 196 17.55 -8.56 -13.43
CA ASP A 196 17.30 -8.84 -14.86
C ASP A 196 15.94 -9.46 -15.18
N GLY A 197 15.10 -9.65 -14.16
CA GLY A 197 13.79 -10.27 -14.31
C GLY A 197 13.86 -11.80 -14.37
N SER A 198 14.93 -12.42 -13.88
CA SER A 198 15.19 -13.87 -13.95
C SER A 198 14.07 -14.70 -13.32
N GLN A 199 13.31 -14.16 -12.37
CA GLN A 199 12.11 -14.81 -11.84
C GLN A 199 11.07 -15.11 -12.94
N LEU A 200 11.00 -14.28 -13.98
CA LEU A 200 10.15 -14.49 -15.15
C LEU A 200 10.88 -15.24 -16.27
N TYR A 201 12.13 -14.85 -16.55
CA TYR A 201 12.84 -15.26 -17.76
C TYR A 201 13.75 -16.48 -17.57
N GLY A 202 14.01 -16.87 -16.32
CA GLY A 202 14.98 -17.90 -15.94
C GLY A 202 16.42 -17.44 -16.07
N SER A 203 17.31 -18.18 -15.42
CA SER A 203 18.76 -17.92 -15.33
C SER A 203 19.56 -18.86 -16.24
N SER A 204 18.89 -19.50 -17.20
CA SER A 204 19.49 -20.40 -18.18
C SER A 204 18.74 -20.33 -19.50
N LYS A 205 19.44 -20.64 -20.59
CA LYS A 205 18.80 -20.74 -21.91
C LYS A 205 17.66 -21.76 -21.94
N GLU A 206 17.81 -22.89 -21.26
CA GLU A 206 16.78 -23.93 -21.23
C GLU A 206 15.49 -23.43 -20.59
N THR A 207 15.57 -22.80 -19.43
CA THR A 207 14.41 -22.22 -18.74
C THR A 207 13.80 -21.08 -19.56
N ASN A 208 14.64 -20.25 -20.16
CA ASN A 208 14.20 -19.15 -21.02
C ASN A 208 13.39 -19.65 -22.22
N ASP A 209 13.88 -20.67 -22.91
CA ASP A 209 13.19 -21.26 -24.07
C ASP A 209 11.85 -21.91 -23.66
N LYS A 210 11.71 -22.39 -22.42
CA LYS A 210 10.43 -22.92 -21.88
C LYS A 210 9.38 -21.82 -21.76
N VAL A 211 9.74 -20.61 -21.35
CA VAL A 211 8.78 -19.50 -21.15
C VAL A 211 8.49 -18.70 -22.41
N ARG A 212 9.37 -18.72 -23.42
CA ARG A 212 9.20 -17.94 -24.66
C ARG A 212 8.21 -18.58 -25.64
N SER A 213 7.40 -17.74 -26.28
CA SER A 213 6.51 -18.15 -27.37
C SER A 213 7.23 -18.23 -28.73
N PHE A 214 8.36 -17.53 -28.86
CA PHE A 214 9.10 -17.32 -30.12
C PHE A 214 8.28 -16.64 -31.22
N VAL A 215 7.20 -15.93 -30.85
CA VAL A 215 6.37 -15.14 -31.76
C VAL A 215 6.26 -13.72 -31.22
N ASP A 216 6.59 -12.75 -32.07
CA ASP A 216 6.51 -11.30 -31.79
C ASP A 216 7.19 -10.87 -30.48
N GLY A 217 8.22 -11.60 -30.04
CA GLY A 217 8.97 -11.32 -28.82
C GLY A 217 8.26 -11.70 -27.53
N LYS A 218 7.13 -12.41 -27.58
CA LYS A 218 6.25 -12.65 -26.43
C LYS A 218 6.65 -13.86 -25.58
N LEU A 219 6.23 -13.84 -24.32
CA LEU A 219 6.19 -15.00 -23.43
C LEU A 219 4.88 -15.79 -23.64
N LYS A 220 4.92 -17.10 -23.33
CA LYS A 220 3.77 -18.00 -23.42
C LYS A 220 2.70 -17.62 -22.40
N ILE A 221 1.46 -17.56 -22.88
CA ILE A 221 0.23 -17.45 -22.10
C ILE A 221 -0.83 -18.35 -22.74
N ASN A 222 -1.75 -18.88 -21.96
CA ASN A 222 -2.91 -19.60 -22.47
C ASN A 222 -3.91 -18.63 -23.11
N ALA A 223 -4.89 -19.16 -23.84
CA ALA A 223 -5.91 -18.36 -24.53
C ALA A 223 -6.81 -17.54 -23.57
N ASP A 224 -6.95 -17.99 -22.33
CA ASP A 224 -7.66 -17.29 -21.24
C ASP A 224 -6.77 -16.25 -20.52
N GLY A 225 -5.51 -16.10 -20.93
CA GLY A 225 -4.56 -15.18 -20.34
C GLY A 225 -3.91 -15.68 -19.04
N THR A 226 -4.08 -16.95 -18.67
CA THR A 226 -3.33 -17.60 -17.58
C THR A 226 -1.93 -18.04 -18.03
N LEU A 227 -1.06 -18.35 -17.08
CA LEU A 227 0.23 -18.96 -17.40
C LEU A 227 0.04 -20.45 -17.70
N PRO A 228 0.81 -21.04 -18.63
CA PRO A 228 0.86 -22.49 -18.78
C PRO A 228 1.34 -23.14 -17.48
N SER A 229 0.79 -24.31 -17.12
CA SER A 229 1.15 -25.03 -15.89
C SER A 229 1.82 -26.36 -16.18
N GLU A 230 2.70 -26.79 -15.28
CA GLU A 230 3.28 -28.13 -15.29
C GLU A 230 2.21 -29.18 -15.01
N TYR A 231 2.21 -30.28 -15.78
CA TYR A 231 1.16 -31.30 -15.72
C TYR A 231 1.04 -31.99 -14.35
N LEU A 232 2.15 -32.25 -13.66
CA LEU A 232 2.15 -33.01 -12.39
C LEU A 232 2.02 -32.11 -11.16
N SER A 233 2.69 -30.96 -11.14
CA SER A 233 2.74 -30.09 -9.97
C SER A 233 1.59 -29.06 -9.95
N GLY A 234 0.97 -28.78 -11.10
CA GLY A 234 -0.01 -27.71 -11.28
C GLY A 234 0.59 -26.31 -11.24
N LYS A 235 1.91 -26.17 -10.97
CA LYS A 235 2.57 -24.88 -10.85
C LYS A 235 2.77 -24.22 -12.22
N PRO A 236 2.78 -22.89 -12.31
CA PRO A 236 3.13 -22.18 -13.53
C PRO A 236 4.52 -22.51 -14.08
N ILE A 237 4.62 -22.58 -15.40
CA ILE A 237 5.88 -22.60 -16.15
C ILE A 237 6.36 -21.16 -16.30
N THR A 238 7.37 -20.80 -15.50
CA THR A 238 7.99 -19.47 -15.44
C THR A 238 9.50 -19.63 -15.20
N GLY A 239 10.24 -18.52 -15.07
CA GLY A 239 11.67 -18.52 -14.76
C GLY A 239 12.06 -19.29 -13.49
N VAL A 240 11.28 -19.15 -12.41
CA VAL A 240 11.50 -19.81 -11.11
C VAL A 240 10.15 -20.18 -10.51
N ASN A 241 9.95 -21.42 -10.06
CA ASN A 241 8.67 -21.88 -9.50
C ASN A 241 8.80 -22.68 -8.19
N GLU A 242 9.92 -22.57 -7.48
CA GLU A 242 10.10 -23.10 -6.13
C GLU A 242 9.34 -22.30 -5.06
N ASN A 243 9.01 -22.93 -3.92
CA ASN A 243 8.38 -22.29 -2.76
C ASN A 243 7.14 -21.44 -3.10
N TRP A 244 6.26 -22.01 -3.92
CA TRP A 244 5.22 -21.30 -4.65
C TRP A 244 3.94 -21.06 -3.85
N TRP A 245 3.31 -19.89 -4.05
CA TRP A 245 2.00 -19.56 -3.50
C TRP A 245 1.27 -18.49 -4.34
N VAL A 246 -0.02 -18.29 -4.08
CA VAL A 246 -0.93 -17.39 -4.84
C VAL A 246 -0.37 -15.99 -5.10
N GLY A 247 0.35 -15.39 -4.14
CA GLY A 247 0.96 -14.07 -4.33
C GLY A 247 2.01 -14.04 -5.44
N LEU A 248 2.77 -15.13 -5.63
CA LEU A 248 3.71 -15.29 -6.73
C LEU A 248 2.97 -15.53 -8.06
N SER A 249 1.95 -16.40 -8.08
CA SER A 249 1.12 -16.60 -9.28
C SER A 249 0.56 -15.27 -9.80
N MET A 250 0.02 -14.43 -8.92
CA MET A 250 -0.51 -13.12 -9.28
C MET A 250 0.56 -12.23 -9.93
N LEU A 251 1.74 -12.12 -9.33
CA LEU A 251 2.83 -11.26 -9.85
C LEU A 251 3.45 -11.79 -11.14
N HIS A 252 3.71 -13.08 -11.23
CA HIS A 252 4.26 -13.69 -12.43
C HIS A 252 3.28 -13.57 -13.61
N GLN A 253 1.98 -13.79 -13.39
CA GLN A 253 0.98 -13.59 -14.45
C GLN A 253 0.90 -12.11 -14.85
N LEU A 254 0.90 -11.18 -13.90
CA LEU A 254 0.84 -9.73 -14.16
C LEU A 254 2.02 -9.25 -15.00
N PHE A 255 3.26 -9.59 -14.61
CA PHE A 255 4.45 -9.12 -15.32
C PHE A 255 4.75 -9.89 -16.61
N THR A 256 4.20 -11.10 -16.78
CA THR A 256 4.17 -11.79 -18.08
C THR A 256 3.24 -11.06 -19.06
N LYS A 257 2.04 -10.66 -18.60
CA LYS A 257 1.12 -9.82 -19.40
C LYS A 257 1.75 -8.46 -19.72
N GLU A 258 2.47 -7.87 -18.77
CA GLU A 258 3.18 -6.61 -18.98
C GLU A 258 4.30 -6.73 -20.02
N HIS A 259 5.12 -7.78 -19.96
CA HIS A 259 6.10 -8.08 -21.02
C HIS A 259 5.42 -8.18 -22.39
N ASN A 260 4.31 -8.90 -22.48
CA ASN A 260 3.60 -9.10 -23.74
C ASN A 260 2.94 -7.80 -24.26
N ALA A 261 2.53 -6.89 -23.38
CA ALA A 261 2.05 -5.56 -23.73
C ALA A 261 3.18 -4.69 -24.30
N ILE A 262 4.36 -4.71 -23.67
CA ILE A 262 5.57 -4.04 -24.16
C ILE A 262 5.98 -4.59 -25.53
N ALA A 263 6.07 -5.92 -25.68
CA ALA A 263 6.42 -6.56 -26.94
C ALA A 263 5.44 -6.21 -28.07
N SER A 264 4.14 -6.14 -27.76
CA SER A 264 3.12 -5.74 -28.73
C SER A 264 3.26 -4.27 -29.15
N MET A 265 3.55 -3.37 -28.21
CA MET A 265 3.86 -1.97 -28.50
C MET A 265 5.10 -1.86 -29.41
N LEU A 266 6.18 -2.59 -29.08
CA LEU A 266 7.40 -2.60 -29.88
C LEU A 266 7.15 -3.17 -31.28
N LYS A 267 6.36 -4.24 -31.42
CA LYS A 267 5.98 -4.81 -32.73
C LYS A 267 5.18 -3.82 -33.57
N GLN A 268 4.27 -3.07 -32.96
CA GLN A 268 3.50 -2.04 -33.66
C GLN A 268 4.41 -0.92 -34.17
N LYS A 269 5.39 -0.50 -33.37
CA LYS A 269 6.33 0.57 -33.75
C LYS A 269 7.41 0.10 -34.73
N TYR A 270 7.86 -1.14 -34.59
CA TYR A 270 8.98 -1.71 -35.33
C TYR A 270 8.57 -3.03 -36.02
N PRO A 271 7.64 -2.99 -36.99
CA PRO A 271 6.99 -4.20 -37.53
C PRO A 271 7.93 -5.18 -38.24
N SER A 272 9.07 -4.70 -38.74
CA SER A 272 10.07 -5.52 -39.45
C SER A 272 11.09 -6.22 -38.54
N GLN A 273 11.10 -5.90 -37.24
CA GLN A 273 12.06 -6.51 -36.31
C GLN A 273 11.72 -7.98 -36.02
N SER A 274 12.77 -8.76 -35.74
CA SER A 274 12.63 -10.19 -35.44
C SER A 274 12.04 -10.41 -34.04
N ASP A 275 11.50 -11.61 -33.81
CA ASP A 275 11.07 -12.07 -32.48
C ASP A 275 12.19 -11.88 -31.43
N GLN A 276 13.42 -12.29 -31.74
CA GLN A 276 14.55 -12.13 -30.82
C GLN A 276 14.83 -10.67 -30.48
N TRP A 277 14.79 -9.78 -31.48
CA TRP A 277 15.01 -8.36 -31.25
C TRP A 277 13.94 -7.79 -30.31
N LEU A 278 12.66 -8.10 -30.57
CA LEU A 278 11.53 -7.65 -29.77
C LEU A 278 11.61 -8.17 -28.34
N TYR A 279 11.91 -9.45 -28.17
CA TYR A 279 12.09 -10.09 -26.87
C TYR A 279 13.20 -9.42 -26.05
N ASP A 280 14.37 -9.19 -26.64
CA ASP A 280 15.51 -8.61 -25.95
C ASP A 280 15.18 -7.21 -25.40
N ARG A 281 14.46 -6.38 -26.18
CA ARG A 281 14.04 -5.04 -25.74
C ARG A 281 12.90 -5.10 -24.73
N ALA A 282 11.93 -5.98 -24.92
CA ALA A 282 10.84 -6.17 -23.97
C ALA A 282 11.36 -6.65 -22.61
N ARG A 283 12.34 -7.55 -22.56
CA ARG A 283 13.03 -7.97 -21.32
C ARG A 283 13.73 -6.81 -20.64
N LEU A 284 14.49 -6.00 -21.39
CA LEU A 284 15.16 -4.80 -20.85
C LEU A 284 14.16 -3.82 -20.22
N VAL A 285 13.09 -3.48 -20.94
CA VAL A 285 12.05 -2.56 -20.47
C VAL A 285 11.33 -3.10 -19.24
N ASN A 286 10.91 -4.37 -19.26
CA ASN A 286 10.15 -4.94 -18.15
C ASN A 286 11.01 -5.14 -16.88
N SER A 287 12.28 -5.58 -17.03
CA SER A 287 13.23 -5.64 -15.90
C SER A 287 13.50 -4.27 -15.30
N ALA A 288 13.64 -3.23 -16.15
CA ALA A 288 13.80 -1.86 -15.66
C ALA A 288 12.53 -1.30 -15.01
N LEU A 289 11.35 -1.62 -15.51
CA LEU A 289 10.10 -1.25 -14.88
C LEU A 289 9.96 -1.88 -13.48
N MET A 290 10.27 -3.17 -13.32
CA MET A 290 10.26 -3.83 -12.02
C MET A 290 11.30 -3.20 -11.06
N ALA A 291 12.50 -2.90 -11.55
CA ALA A 291 13.53 -2.22 -10.77
C ALA A 291 13.10 -0.82 -10.31
N LYS A 292 12.45 -0.06 -11.21
CA LYS A 292 11.88 1.25 -10.89
C LYS A 292 10.82 1.15 -9.82
N ILE A 293 9.81 0.30 -10.03
CA ILE A 293 8.70 0.09 -9.08
C ILE A 293 9.25 -0.28 -7.70
N HIS A 294 10.21 -1.20 -7.63
CA HIS A 294 10.80 -1.55 -6.34
C HIS A 294 11.55 -0.36 -5.70
N THR A 295 12.31 0.39 -6.50
CA THR A 295 13.14 1.51 -6.03
C THR A 295 12.28 2.67 -5.53
N VAL A 296 11.27 3.09 -6.29
CA VAL A 296 10.55 4.36 -6.05
C VAL A 296 9.13 4.18 -5.50
N GLU A 297 8.61 2.95 -5.45
CA GLU A 297 7.29 2.64 -4.86
C GLU A 297 7.40 1.66 -3.68
N TRP A 298 7.95 0.45 -3.87
CA TRP A 298 8.01 -0.54 -2.79
C TRP A 298 8.93 -0.10 -1.64
N THR A 299 10.14 0.38 -1.97
CA THR A 299 11.11 0.81 -0.94
C THR A 299 10.57 2.00 -0.13
N PRO A 300 10.02 3.07 -0.73
CA PRO A 300 9.38 4.14 0.03
C PRO A 300 8.10 3.74 0.79
N ALA A 301 7.51 2.57 0.52
CA ALA A 301 6.42 2.04 1.33
C ALA A 301 6.95 1.30 2.58
N VAL A 302 8.01 0.51 2.45
CA VAL A 302 8.59 -0.29 3.56
C VAL A 302 9.46 0.54 4.50
N ILE A 303 10.04 1.65 4.02
CA ILE A 303 10.78 2.64 4.80
C ILE A 303 10.19 4.04 4.55
N ALA A 304 8.93 4.23 4.95
CA ALA A 304 8.13 5.42 4.64
C ALA A 304 8.51 6.65 5.47
N ASN A 305 9.67 7.24 5.18
CA ASN A 305 10.18 8.45 5.81
C ASN A 305 10.51 9.53 4.75
N PRO A 306 10.31 10.83 5.05
CA PRO A 306 10.59 11.90 4.09
C PRO A 306 12.02 11.92 3.52
N VAL A 307 13.02 11.51 4.30
CA VAL A 307 14.42 11.45 3.86
C VAL A 307 14.63 10.30 2.89
N THR A 308 14.16 9.11 3.23
CA THR A 308 14.32 7.91 2.38
C THR A 308 13.47 7.99 1.11
N GLU A 309 12.31 8.65 1.14
CA GLU A 309 11.54 8.94 -0.06
C GLU A 309 12.37 9.76 -1.07
N ARG A 310 13.06 10.81 -0.59
CA ARG A 310 13.97 11.62 -1.41
C ARG A 310 15.22 10.85 -1.80
N ALA A 311 15.77 10.01 -0.92
CA ALA A 311 16.94 9.18 -1.23
C ALA A 311 16.65 8.18 -2.35
N MET A 312 15.49 7.52 -2.31
CA MET A 312 15.08 6.58 -3.34
C MET A 312 14.73 7.27 -4.65
N TYR A 313 14.07 8.44 -4.59
CA TYR A 313 13.87 9.30 -5.76
C TYR A 313 15.21 9.71 -6.37
N ALA A 314 16.17 10.16 -5.54
CA ALA A 314 17.50 10.57 -5.96
C ALA A 314 18.26 9.41 -6.60
N ASN A 315 18.19 8.19 -6.05
CA ASN A 315 18.83 7.02 -6.66
C ASN A 315 18.35 6.79 -8.09
N TRP A 316 17.06 6.97 -8.39
CA TRP A 316 16.54 6.77 -9.75
C TRP A 316 16.75 7.99 -10.66
N TRP A 317 16.26 9.17 -10.27
CA TRP A 317 16.18 10.34 -11.15
C TRP A 317 17.23 11.43 -10.91
N GLY A 318 17.89 11.40 -9.76
CA GLY A 318 18.67 12.53 -9.25
C GLY A 318 17.79 13.68 -8.76
N LEU A 319 18.35 14.54 -7.90
CA LEU A 319 17.62 15.70 -7.36
C LEU A 319 17.62 16.92 -8.30
N LEU A 320 18.55 16.98 -9.26
CA LEU A 320 18.70 18.11 -10.20
C LEU A 320 18.42 17.75 -11.67
N GLY A 321 17.92 16.54 -11.93
CA GLY A 321 17.75 16.04 -13.30
C GLY A 321 16.78 16.90 -14.12
N SER A 322 17.15 17.24 -15.36
CA SER A 322 16.29 17.95 -16.33
C SER A 322 15.62 16.95 -17.28
N GLY A 323 14.41 16.50 -16.93
CA GLY A 323 13.61 15.61 -17.77
C GLY A 323 12.14 15.57 -17.34
N PRO A 324 11.22 15.09 -18.19
CA PRO A 324 9.82 14.89 -17.81
C PRO A 324 9.74 13.96 -16.59
N ASN A 325 8.98 14.36 -15.57
CA ASN A 325 8.82 13.65 -14.29
C ASN A 325 10.07 13.59 -13.39
N ARG A 326 11.11 14.41 -13.66
CA ARG A 326 12.32 14.50 -12.82
C ARG A 326 12.37 15.75 -11.94
N ASP A 327 11.29 16.51 -11.85
CA ASP A 327 11.21 17.81 -11.20
C ASP A 327 10.63 17.83 -9.77
N LYS A 328 10.14 16.68 -9.26
CA LYS A 328 9.40 16.59 -7.98
C LYS A 328 10.04 17.33 -6.80
N TYR A 329 11.38 17.33 -6.70
CA TYR A 329 12.14 17.96 -5.61
C TYR A 329 13.14 19.03 -6.08
N GLN A 330 13.02 19.54 -7.31
CA GLN A 330 14.01 20.50 -7.84
C GLN A 330 14.05 21.81 -7.05
N ASP A 331 12.89 22.33 -6.63
CA ASP A 331 12.84 23.56 -5.83
C ASP A 331 13.51 23.37 -4.47
N GLU A 332 13.23 22.25 -3.80
CA GLU A 332 13.89 21.89 -2.55
C GLU A 332 15.42 21.69 -2.73
N ALA A 333 15.85 21.11 -3.86
CA ALA A 333 17.26 20.92 -4.18
C ALA A 333 17.98 22.26 -4.46
N ARG A 334 17.31 23.21 -5.12
CA ARG A 334 17.81 24.59 -5.30
C ARG A 334 18.00 25.29 -3.96
N MET A 335 17.03 25.17 -3.05
CA MET A 335 17.13 25.71 -1.69
C MET A 335 18.35 25.13 -0.95
N LEU A 336 18.63 23.83 -1.11
CA LEU A 336 19.85 23.24 -0.56
C LEU A 336 21.12 23.85 -1.18
N GLN A 337 21.17 24.00 -2.51
CA GLN A 337 22.34 24.61 -3.18
C GLN A 337 22.62 26.02 -2.67
N GLU A 338 21.58 26.83 -2.49
CA GLU A 338 21.69 28.18 -1.93
C GLU A 338 22.18 28.16 -0.48
N ASP A 339 21.69 27.22 0.35
CA ASP A 339 22.18 27.06 1.73
C ASP A 339 23.65 26.63 1.77
N LEU A 340 24.05 25.65 0.97
CA LEU A 340 25.44 25.15 0.92
C LEU A 340 26.43 26.21 0.38
N ALA A 341 25.97 27.10 -0.50
CA ALA A 341 26.79 28.21 -1.01
C ALA A 341 26.93 29.38 0.00
N SER A 342 26.12 29.41 1.05
CA SER A 342 26.15 30.45 2.08
C SER A 342 27.33 30.26 3.04
N SER A 343 27.99 31.34 3.42
CA SER A 343 29.05 31.35 4.45
C SER A 343 28.55 30.99 5.86
N ASN A 344 27.23 30.94 6.06
CA ASN A 344 26.57 30.50 7.30
C ASN A 344 25.55 29.39 7.00
N SER A 345 25.92 28.42 6.15
CA SER A 345 25.07 27.26 5.82
C SER A 345 24.48 26.61 7.07
N PHE A 346 23.16 26.49 7.10
CA PHE A 346 22.46 25.79 8.16
C PHE A 346 22.84 24.31 8.16
N VAL A 347 22.84 23.67 6.99
CA VAL A 347 23.09 22.23 6.82
C VAL A 347 24.50 21.86 7.27
N LEU A 348 25.53 22.60 6.82
CA LEU A 348 26.92 22.35 7.24
C LEU A 348 27.07 22.51 8.76
N ARG A 349 26.43 23.52 9.35
CA ARG A 349 26.49 23.78 10.79
C ARG A 349 25.85 22.67 11.62
N ILE A 350 24.69 22.15 11.23
CA ILE A 350 24.02 21.09 12.01
C ILE A 350 24.68 19.72 11.82
N LEU A 351 25.33 19.49 10.69
CA LEU A 351 26.08 18.26 10.41
C LEU A 351 27.52 18.32 10.95
N GLY A 352 28.03 19.50 11.31
CA GLY A 352 29.39 19.67 11.81
C GLY A 352 30.47 19.39 10.77
N ILE A 353 30.16 19.52 9.48
CA ILE A 353 31.06 19.26 8.35
C ILE A 353 31.57 20.57 7.75
N ASP A 354 32.86 20.61 7.42
CA ASP A 354 33.46 21.75 6.71
C ASP A 354 33.16 21.66 5.20
N GLY A 355 33.02 22.79 4.51
CA GLY A 355 32.53 22.87 3.13
C GLY A 355 33.37 22.09 2.10
N SER A 356 34.58 21.67 2.47
CA SER A 356 35.48 20.83 1.66
C SER A 356 35.07 19.35 1.59
N GLN A 357 34.27 18.85 2.54
CA GLN A 357 33.79 17.45 2.57
C GLN A 357 32.52 17.24 1.71
N ALA A 358 31.90 18.32 1.23
CA ALA A 358 30.71 18.30 0.38
C ALA A 358 30.99 17.94 -1.11
N GLY A 359 32.25 17.73 -1.50
CA GLY A 359 32.66 17.39 -2.87
C GLY A 359 32.87 15.89 -3.13
N SER A 360 32.20 15.00 -2.40
CA SER A 360 32.37 13.54 -2.56
C SER A 360 31.50 12.98 -3.70
N SER A 361 31.97 11.92 -4.37
CA SER A 361 31.23 11.20 -5.43
C SER A 361 29.83 10.72 -5.00
N ALA A 362 29.59 10.58 -3.70
CA ALA A 362 28.30 10.20 -3.14
C ALA A 362 27.25 11.31 -3.24
N ILE A 363 27.67 12.58 -3.16
CA ILE A 363 26.80 13.74 -3.36
C ILE A 363 26.49 13.90 -4.85
N ASP A 364 27.47 13.64 -5.74
CA ASP A 364 27.25 13.66 -7.19
C ASP A 364 26.16 12.67 -7.63
N HIS A 365 26.16 11.44 -7.09
CA HIS A 365 25.09 10.47 -7.36
C HIS A 365 23.71 10.94 -6.85
N ALA A 366 23.65 11.60 -5.70
CA ALA A 366 22.38 12.12 -5.18
C ALA A 366 21.84 13.27 -6.05
N LEU A 367 22.72 14.10 -6.60
CA LEU A 367 22.35 15.23 -7.46
C LEU A 367 21.97 14.79 -8.87
N ALA A 368 22.76 13.92 -9.50
CA ALA A 368 22.60 13.50 -10.89
C ALA A 368 21.74 12.24 -11.08
N GLY A 369 21.62 11.42 -10.04
CA GLY A 369 20.98 10.11 -10.08
C GLY A 369 21.95 8.98 -10.43
N ILE A 370 21.60 7.75 -10.03
CA ILE A 370 22.36 6.55 -10.41
C ILE A 370 21.92 6.09 -11.80
N VAL A 371 20.61 6.06 -12.06
CA VAL A 371 20.07 5.54 -13.32
C VAL A 371 20.32 6.51 -14.47
N GLY A 372 20.95 6.02 -15.54
CA GLY A 372 21.42 6.79 -16.68
C GLY A 372 22.79 7.45 -16.48
N SER A 373 23.54 7.07 -15.44
CA SER A 373 24.92 7.54 -15.27
C SER A 373 25.80 7.09 -16.44
N THR A 374 26.86 7.85 -16.73
CA THR A 374 27.70 7.63 -17.92
C THR A 374 28.48 6.32 -17.89
N ASN A 375 28.79 5.80 -16.69
CA ASN A 375 29.52 4.55 -16.52
C ASN A 375 29.02 3.79 -15.28
N PRO A 376 29.02 2.45 -15.33
CA PRO A 376 28.84 1.66 -14.12
C PRO A 376 30.03 1.86 -13.16
N ASN A 377 29.76 1.80 -11.86
CA ASN A 377 30.76 1.93 -10.81
C ASN A 377 30.56 0.86 -9.75
N ASN A 378 31.53 -0.05 -9.63
CA ASN A 378 31.51 -1.15 -8.67
C ASN A 378 32.46 -0.93 -7.47
N TYR A 379 33.02 0.27 -7.32
CA TYR A 379 33.98 0.63 -6.25
C TYR A 379 35.20 -0.29 -6.20
N GLY A 380 35.64 -0.80 -7.35
CA GLY A 380 36.84 -1.64 -7.46
C GLY A 380 36.63 -3.09 -7.01
N VAL A 381 35.40 -3.45 -6.61
CA VAL A 381 35.03 -4.81 -6.21
C VAL A 381 34.00 -5.32 -7.22
N PRO A 382 34.18 -6.49 -7.84
CA PRO A 382 33.19 -7.06 -8.75
C PRO A 382 31.80 -7.18 -8.10
N TYR A 383 30.76 -7.00 -8.90
CA TYR A 383 29.40 -7.05 -8.41
C TYR A 383 28.91 -8.49 -8.18
N THR A 384 28.50 -8.73 -6.94
CA THR A 384 27.76 -9.89 -6.47
C THR A 384 26.81 -9.42 -5.37
N LEU A 385 25.69 -10.14 -5.20
CA LEU A 385 24.93 -10.10 -3.96
C LEU A 385 25.65 -10.93 -2.90
N THR A 386 25.37 -10.64 -1.63
CA THR A 386 26.16 -11.15 -0.50
C THR A 386 25.36 -12.09 0.40
N GLU A 387 26.05 -12.87 1.23
CA GLU A 387 25.38 -13.69 2.25
C GLU A 387 24.63 -12.82 3.27
N GLU A 388 25.17 -11.65 3.60
CA GLU A 388 24.52 -10.68 4.49
C GLU A 388 23.27 -10.09 3.85
N PHE A 389 23.27 -9.87 2.53
CA PHE A 389 22.08 -9.49 1.77
C PHE A 389 20.98 -10.55 1.91
N VAL A 390 21.33 -11.83 1.82
CA VAL A 390 20.37 -12.93 2.00
C VAL A 390 19.79 -12.93 3.43
N ALA A 391 20.64 -12.75 4.45
CA ALA A 391 20.22 -12.73 5.85
C ALA A 391 19.21 -11.60 6.15
N VAL A 392 19.44 -10.38 5.65
CA VAL A 392 18.54 -9.23 5.92
C VAL A 392 17.21 -9.28 5.14
N TYR A 393 17.11 -10.11 4.09
CA TYR A 393 15.88 -10.32 3.32
C TYR A 393 15.06 -11.53 3.79
N ARG A 394 15.41 -12.17 4.92
CA ARG A 394 14.59 -13.20 5.59
C ARG A 394 13.34 -12.60 6.26
N MET A 395 12.42 -12.11 5.43
CA MET A 395 11.23 -11.34 5.81
C MET A 395 9.97 -12.19 5.95
N HIS A 396 10.12 -13.49 6.26
CA HIS A 396 9.01 -14.43 6.44
C HIS A 396 7.89 -13.99 7.42
N PRO A 397 8.13 -13.18 8.47
CA PRO A 397 7.05 -12.63 9.30
C PRO A 397 6.02 -11.79 8.54
N LEU A 398 6.32 -11.30 7.33
CA LEU A 398 5.35 -10.58 6.48
C LEU A 398 4.16 -11.46 6.07
N MET A 399 4.31 -12.78 6.02
CA MET A 399 3.25 -13.69 5.59
C MET A 399 2.09 -13.71 6.59
N ARG A 400 0.85 -13.72 6.09
CA ARG A 400 -0.36 -13.86 6.92
C ARG A 400 -0.62 -15.32 7.25
N ASP A 401 -1.58 -15.62 8.13
CA ASP A 401 -1.98 -17.02 8.39
C ASP A 401 -3.01 -17.53 7.36
N LYS A 402 -3.69 -16.60 6.68
CA LYS A 402 -4.76 -16.86 5.71
C LYS A 402 -4.87 -15.71 4.69
N VAL A 403 -5.48 -16.02 3.54
CA VAL A 403 -5.96 -15.05 2.56
C VAL A 403 -7.44 -14.83 2.80
N ASP A 404 -7.79 -13.63 3.25
CA ASP A 404 -9.19 -13.18 3.29
C ASP A 404 -9.52 -12.54 1.95
N VAL A 405 -10.54 -13.06 1.26
CA VAL A 405 -10.99 -12.60 -0.06
C VAL A 405 -12.20 -11.70 0.11
N TYR A 406 -12.19 -10.58 -0.62
CA TYR A 406 -13.22 -9.56 -0.62
C TYR A 406 -13.70 -9.30 -2.04
N ASP A 407 -14.98 -9.01 -2.19
CA ASP A 407 -15.48 -8.43 -3.43
C ASP A 407 -14.94 -7.01 -3.60
N ILE A 408 -14.68 -6.59 -4.84
CA ILE A 408 -14.12 -5.27 -5.14
C ILE A 408 -15.02 -4.18 -4.55
N GLY A 409 -14.43 -3.33 -3.72
CA GLY A 409 -15.12 -2.25 -3.01
C GLY A 409 -15.75 -2.66 -1.68
N SER A 410 -15.87 -3.95 -1.37
CA SER A 410 -16.37 -4.45 -0.09
C SER A 410 -15.28 -4.48 0.98
N ASN A 411 -15.67 -4.53 2.24
CA ASN A 411 -14.80 -4.88 3.37
C ASN A 411 -15.40 -6.01 4.22
N VAL A 412 -16.37 -6.73 3.65
CA VAL A 412 -16.91 -7.96 4.19
C VAL A 412 -16.16 -9.12 3.55
N ILE A 413 -15.64 -10.01 4.40
CA ILE A 413 -14.91 -11.21 3.96
C ILE A 413 -15.92 -12.12 3.25
N ALA A 414 -15.69 -12.38 1.96
CA ALA A 414 -16.48 -13.32 1.16
C ALA A 414 -16.00 -14.76 1.38
N ASN A 415 -14.68 -14.95 1.45
CA ASN A 415 -14.05 -16.24 1.70
C ASN A 415 -12.75 -16.07 2.50
N SER A 416 -12.31 -17.11 3.21
CA SER A 416 -11.08 -17.09 3.99
C SER A 416 -10.34 -18.41 3.83
N ILE A 417 -9.18 -18.36 3.17
CA ILE A 417 -8.40 -19.54 2.78
C ILE A 417 -7.12 -19.60 3.62
N PRO A 418 -6.86 -20.68 4.38
CA PRO A 418 -5.59 -20.86 5.07
C PRO A 418 -4.42 -20.77 4.09
N LEU A 419 -3.36 -20.04 4.45
CA LEU A 419 -2.24 -19.79 3.53
C LEU A 419 -1.54 -21.07 3.02
N PRO A 420 -1.48 -22.18 3.78
CA PRO A 420 -1.00 -23.47 3.24
C PRO A 420 -1.80 -23.99 2.03
N ASN A 421 -3.08 -23.66 1.93
CA ASN A 421 -4.00 -24.08 0.86
C ASN A 421 -3.99 -23.10 -0.31
N THR A 422 -2.97 -22.25 -0.41
CA THR A 422 -2.76 -21.34 -1.54
C THR A 422 -1.42 -21.62 -2.21
N ARG A 423 -0.84 -22.80 -1.98
CA ARG A 423 0.52 -23.17 -2.39
C ARG A 423 0.50 -24.07 -3.61
N ASP A 424 1.60 -24.06 -4.35
CA ASP A 424 1.80 -24.95 -5.49
C ASP A 424 0.60 -24.90 -6.46
N GLY A 425 0.04 -26.05 -6.88
CA GLY A 425 -1.12 -26.10 -7.78
C GLY A 425 -2.39 -25.42 -7.24
N ASP A 426 -2.60 -25.41 -5.92
CA ASP A 426 -3.76 -24.75 -5.29
C ASP A 426 -3.76 -23.23 -5.53
N ALA A 427 -2.59 -22.65 -5.82
CA ALA A 427 -2.48 -21.25 -6.19
C ALA A 427 -3.27 -20.95 -7.48
N GLU A 428 -3.14 -21.78 -8.51
CA GLU A 428 -3.83 -21.58 -9.79
C GLU A 428 -5.34 -21.84 -9.66
N ASP A 429 -5.72 -22.84 -8.86
CA ASP A 429 -7.13 -23.11 -8.54
C ASP A 429 -7.77 -21.90 -7.82
N LEU A 430 -7.02 -21.24 -6.93
CA LEU A 430 -7.49 -20.03 -6.25
C LEU A 430 -7.60 -18.83 -7.20
N LEU A 431 -6.63 -18.60 -8.09
CA LEU A 431 -6.73 -17.54 -9.11
C LEU A 431 -7.94 -17.76 -10.03
N SER A 432 -8.21 -19.01 -10.40
CA SER A 432 -9.34 -19.37 -11.25
C SER A 432 -10.69 -19.18 -10.55
N SER A 433 -10.80 -19.62 -9.30
CA SER A 433 -12.06 -19.61 -8.54
C SER A 433 -12.44 -18.24 -7.98
N GLU A 434 -11.47 -17.44 -7.50
CA GLU A 434 -11.74 -16.15 -6.86
C GLU A 434 -11.61 -14.96 -7.82
N SER A 435 -11.01 -15.16 -8.98
CA SER A 435 -10.56 -14.16 -9.96
C SER A 435 -9.39 -13.26 -9.51
N PRO A 436 -8.42 -12.94 -10.40
CA PRO A 436 -7.23 -12.17 -10.05
C PRO A 436 -7.54 -10.78 -9.47
N GLU A 437 -8.53 -10.07 -10.02
CA GLU A 437 -8.89 -8.72 -9.58
C GLU A 437 -9.42 -8.68 -8.14
N ARG A 438 -10.19 -9.69 -7.70
CA ARG A 438 -10.65 -9.78 -6.29
C ARG A 438 -9.48 -10.07 -5.36
N LEU A 439 -8.55 -10.93 -5.77
CA LEU A 439 -7.33 -11.19 -5.00
C LEU A 439 -6.44 -9.94 -4.89
N TRP A 440 -6.22 -9.21 -6.00
CA TRP A 440 -5.48 -7.94 -5.98
C TRP A 440 -6.10 -6.92 -5.04
N TYR A 441 -7.42 -6.76 -5.11
CA TYR A 441 -8.15 -5.90 -4.18
C TYR A 441 -7.95 -6.33 -2.72
N SER A 442 -8.13 -7.62 -2.44
CA SER A 442 -7.99 -8.22 -1.11
C SER A 442 -6.60 -8.03 -0.52
N PHE A 443 -5.55 -8.22 -1.33
CA PHE A 443 -4.17 -7.98 -0.92
C PHE A 443 -3.88 -6.49 -0.75
N GLY A 444 -4.52 -5.64 -1.55
CA GLY A 444 -4.38 -4.18 -1.49
C GLY A 444 -4.97 -3.55 -0.23
N ILE A 445 -6.03 -4.13 0.33
CA ILE A 445 -6.72 -3.61 1.53
C ILE A 445 -6.33 -4.31 2.84
N THR A 446 -5.52 -5.38 2.78
CA THR A 446 -5.09 -6.12 3.97
C THR A 446 -3.61 -5.92 4.27
N ASN A 447 -3.24 -5.93 5.55
CA ASN A 447 -1.84 -5.73 5.97
C ASN A 447 -1.06 -7.06 6.04
N PRO A 448 0.24 -7.06 5.69
CA PRO A 448 1.14 -8.17 6.00
C PRO A 448 1.47 -8.17 7.51
N GLY A 449 2.18 -9.19 7.98
CA GLY A 449 2.72 -9.19 9.34
C GLY A 449 3.88 -8.19 9.50
N SER A 450 4.08 -7.66 10.70
CA SER A 450 5.22 -6.81 11.05
C SER A 450 6.48 -7.66 11.29
N LEU A 451 7.63 -7.16 10.84
CA LEU A 451 8.94 -7.77 11.06
C LEU A 451 9.40 -7.57 12.51
N THR A 452 8.84 -8.37 13.41
CA THR A 452 9.12 -8.33 14.85
C THR A 452 9.18 -9.73 15.44
N LEU A 453 9.77 -9.87 16.63
CA LEU A 453 9.72 -11.12 17.39
C LEU A 453 8.27 -11.55 17.66
N ASN A 454 8.08 -12.85 17.84
CA ASN A 454 6.79 -13.50 18.08
C ASN A 454 5.74 -13.19 17.00
N ASN A 455 6.16 -13.12 15.74
CA ASN A 455 5.27 -12.90 14.60
C ASN A 455 5.60 -13.77 13.37
N TYR A 456 6.43 -14.80 13.51
CA TYR A 456 6.74 -15.75 12.44
C TYR A 456 5.58 -16.75 12.28
N PRO A 457 4.96 -16.90 11.10
CA PRO A 457 3.76 -17.72 10.92
C PRO A 457 3.96 -19.17 11.34
N ASN A 458 2.99 -19.72 12.07
CA ASN A 458 3.11 -21.09 12.59
C ASN A 458 3.09 -22.15 11.48
N PHE A 459 2.43 -21.88 10.35
CA PHE A 459 2.44 -22.82 9.22
C PHE A 459 3.81 -22.93 8.55
N LEU A 460 4.65 -21.87 8.58
CA LEU A 460 6.03 -21.94 8.10
C LEU A 460 6.95 -22.70 9.08
N ARG A 461 6.56 -22.77 10.35
CA ARG A 461 7.26 -23.54 11.39
C ARG A 461 6.87 -25.04 11.40
N ASN A 462 5.90 -25.41 10.57
CA ASN A 462 5.43 -26.77 10.33
C ASN A 462 5.04 -26.92 8.85
N LEU A 463 5.96 -26.56 7.97
CA LEU A 463 5.73 -26.50 6.54
C LEU A 463 5.93 -27.89 5.93
N SER A 464 4.86 -28.46 5.37
CA SER A 464 4.99 -29.71 4.61
C SER A 464 5.66 -29.42 3.26
N ILE A 465 6.75 -30.14 3.00
CA ILE A 465 7.47 -30.13 1.72
C ILE A 465 7.44 -31.56 1.15
N PRO A 466 6.88 -31.78 -0.05
CA PRO A 466 6.86 -33.09 -0.69
C PRO A 466 8.25 -33.73 -0.74
N LEU A 467 8.33 -35.02 -0.43
CA LEU A 467 9.57 -35.84 -0.39
C LEU A 467 10.63 -35.44 0.66
N VAL A 468 10.49 -34.29 1.33
CA VAL A 468 11.37 -33.84 2.42
C VAL A 468 10.73 -34.07 3.79
N GLY A 469 9.40 -33.86 3.90
CA GLY A 469 8.66 -33.91 5.15
C GLY A 469 8.38 -32.53 5.73
N ASN A 470 8.00 -32.47 7.01
CA ASN A 470 7.73 -31.21 7.69
C ASN A 470 9.03 -30.52 8.08
N ILE A 471 9.15 -29.24 7.73
CA ILE A 471 10.27 -28.39 8.13
C ILE A 471 9.79 -27.24 9.02
N ASP A 472 10.70 -26.74 9.84
CA ASP A 472 10.53 -25.46 10.52
C ASP A 472 11.42 -24.42 9.87
N LEU A 473 10.83 -23.53 9.07
CA LEU A 473 11.58 -22.51 8.34
C LEU A 473 12.24 -21.48 9.26
N ALA A 474 11.68 -21.17 10.44
CA ALA A 474 12.32 -20.27 11.39
C ALA A 474 13.58 -20.90 12.00
N THR A 475 13.53 -22.21 12.28
CA THR A 475 14.71 -22.99 12.69
C THR A 475 15.77 -23.03 11.59
N VAL A 476 15.35 -23.27 10.35
CA VAL A 476 16.24 -23.30 9.18
C VAL A 476 16.89 -21.93 8.94
N ASP A 477 16.13 -20.84 8.99
CA ASP A 477 16.64 -19.47 8.80
C ASP A 477 17.78 -19.15 9.77
N VAL A 478 17.57 -19.41 11.07
CA VAL A 478 18.60 -19.22 12.10
C VAL A 478 19.83 -20.10 11.83
N LEU A 479 19.60 -21.37 11.49
CA LEU A 479 20.69 -22.31 11.21
C LEU A 479 21.50 -21.89 9.97
N ARG A 480 20.85 -21.38 8.91
CA ARG A 480 21.52 -21.00 7.67
C ARG A 480 22.46 -19.82 7.86
N ASP A 481 22.09 -18.83 8.66
CA ASP A 481 22.99 -17.69 8.93
C ASP A 481 24.26 -18.17 9.65
N ARG A 482 24.11 -19.06 10.64
CA ARG A 482 25.23 -19.68 11.37
C ARG A 482 26.11 -20.56 10.46
N GLU A 483 25.48 -21.46 9.68
CA GLU A 483 26.16 -22.38 8.76
C GLU A 483 26.94 -21.62 7.68
N ARG A 484 26.38 -20.52 7.18
CA ARG A 484 26.97 -19.72 6.10
C ARG A 484 27.95 -18.67 6.62
N GLY A 485 28.21 -18.62 7.93
CA GLY A 485 29.19 -17.71 8.52
C GLY A 485 28.77 -16.24 8.38
N VAL A 486 27.47 -15.96 8.45
CA VAL A 486 27.00 -14.60 8.73
C VAL A 486 27.27 -14.32 10.21
N PRO A 487 28.01 -13.25 10.57
CA PRO A 487 28.29 -12.95 11.98
C PRO A 487 27.00 -12.84 12.79
N ARG A 488 27.04 -13.25 14.06
CA ARG A 488 25.94 -13.03 15.03
C ARG A 488 25.64 -11.54 15.18
N TYR A 489 24.48 -11.20 15.73
CA TYR A 489 23.91 -9.85 15.67
C TYR A 489 24.87 -8.74 16.14
N ASN A 490 25.52 -8.91 17.29
CA ASN A 490 26.36 -7.83 17.85
C ASN A 490 27.66 -7.65 17.05
N GLU A 491 28.25 -8.75 16.57
CA GLU A 491 29.43 -8.69 15.69
C GLU A 491 29.07 -8.14 14.32
N PHE A 492 27.93 -8.55 13.76
CA PHE A 492 27.40 -7.98 12.52
C PHE A 492 27.33 -6.47 12.62
N ARG A 493 26.76 -5.92 13.71
CA ARG A 493 26.68 -4.47 13.94
C ARG A 493 28.06 -3.79 13.93
N ARG A 494 29.07 -4.39 14.58
CA ARG A 494 30.45 -3.85 14.58
C ARG A 494 31.02 -3.78 13.16
N GLU A 495 30.84 -4.86 12.40
CA GLU A 495 31.39 -4.99 11.05
C GLU A 495 30.80 -3.97 10.06
N ILE A 496 29.54 -3.56 10.25
CA ILE A 496 28.90 -2.50 9.45
C ILE A 496 29.01 -1.10 10.09
N GLY A 497 29.86 -0.93 11.09
CA GLY A 497 30.15 0.37 11.71
C GLY A 497 29.06 0.91 12.65
N LEU A 498 28.10 0.08 13.06
CA LEU A 498 27.09 0.44 14.04
C LEU A 498 27.59 0.21 15.47
N ASN A 499 27.04 0.98 16.42
CA ASN A 499 27.32 0.76 17.83
C ASN A 499 26.77 -0.62 18.26
N PRO A 500 27.58 -1.48 18.90
CA PRO A 500 27.07 -2.72 19.47
C PRO A 500 26.12 -2.43 20.62
N ILE A 501 25.20 -3.36 20.88
CA ILE A 501 24.42 -3.33 22.12
C ILE A 501 25.31 -3.71 23.31
N THR A 502 24.95 -3.24 24.50
CA THR A 502 25.68 -3.52 25.75
C THR A 502 24.89 -4.36 26.73
N LYS A 503 23.57 -4.48 26.50
CA LYS A 503 22.62 -5.24 27.30
C LYS A 503 21.35 -5.52 26.49
N PHE A 504 20.57 -6.53 26.88
CA PHE A 504 19.32 -6.88 26.19
C PHE A 504 18.26 -5.76 26.21
N GLU A 505 18.26 -4.91 27.24
CA GLU A 505 17.36 -3.76 27.35
C GLU A 505 17.57 -2.71 26.25
N ASP A 506 18.71 -2.74 25.56
CA ASP A 506 18.96 -1.89 24.39
C ASP A 506 18.07 -2.31 23.20
N LEU A 507 17.61 -3.58 23.16
CA LEU A 507 16.69 -4.11 22.15
C LEU A 507 15.22 -3.96 22.53
N THR A 508 14.87 -4.37 23.76
CA THR A 508 13.47 -4.33 24.22
C THR A 508 13.38 -4.16 25.74
N THR A 509 12.37 -3.41 26.17
CA THR A 509 11.97 -3.26 27.58
C THR A 509 10.70 -4.03 27.91
N GLU A 510 10.10 -4.74 26.94
CA GLU A 510 8.92 -5.58 27.17
C GLU A 510 9.31 -6.78 28.05
N PRO A 511 8.72 -6.94 29.25
CA PRO A 511 9.20 -7.90 30.25
C PRO A 511 9.30 -9.35 29.76
N VAL A 512 8.33 -9.82 28.98
CA VAL A 512 8.26 -11.23 28.53
C VAL A 512 9.32 -11.49 27.46
N ALA A 513 9.41 -10.66 26.44
CA ALA A 513 10.42 -10.74 25.39
C ALA A 513 11.83 -10.60 25.96
N LEU A 514 12.05 -9.65 26.87
CA LEU A 514 13.33 -9.46 27.53
C LEU A 514 13.75 -10.69 28.35
N ALA A 515 12.84 -11.26 29.15
CA ALA A 515 13.10 -12.47 29.93
C ALA A 515 13.40 -13.67 29.01
N ASN A 516 12.65 -13.83 27.93
CA ASN A 516 12.87 -14.90 26.96
C ASN A 516 14.20 -14.77 26.22
N LEU A 517 14.58 -13.57 25.79
CA LEU A 517 15.88 -13.31 25.16
C LEU A 517 17.03 -13.66 26.12
N LYS A 518 16.99 -13.15 27.35
CA LYS A 518 17.99 -13.48 28.37
C LYS A 518 18.07 -14.97 28.65
N ARG A 519 16.92 -15.66 28.71
CA ARG A 519 16.88 -17.09 28.97
C ARG A 519 17.47 -17.91 27.82
N VAL A 520 17.04 -17.67 26.58
CA VAL A 520 17.46 -18.45 25.40
C VAL A 520 18.94 -18.25 25.11
N TYR A 521 19.46 -17.02 25.25
CA TYR A 521 20.86 -16.72 24.99
C TYR A 521 21.76 -16.80 26.23
N GLY A 522 21.26 -17.29 27.36
CA GLY A 522 22.05 -17.44 28.59
C GLY A 522 22.58 -16.11 29.14
N ASN A 523 21.84 -15.02 28.93
CA ASN A 523 22.19 -13.65 29.27
C ASN A 523 23.51 -13.16 28.64
N ASP A 524 23.87 -13.72 27.48
CA ASP A 524 25.02 -13.34 26.67
C ASP A 524 24.56 -12.69 25.36
N ILE A 525 24.85 -11.40 25.20
CA ILE A 525 24.44 -10.61 24.04
C ILE A 525 25.19 -10.97 22.76
N GLU A 526 26.37 -11.56 22.86
CA GLU A 526 27.20 -11.93 21.69
C GLU A 526 26.65 -13.18 20.97
N LYS A 527 25.79 -13.95 21.64
CA LYS A 527 25.17 -15.15 21.08
C LYS A 527 23.91 -14.88 20.26
N ILE A 528 23.37 -13.65 20.32
CA ILE A 528 22.11 -13.29 19.67
C ILE A 528 22.22 -13.54 18.16
N ASP A 529 21.34 -14.39 17.62
CA ASP A 529 21.26 -14.63 16.19
C ASP A 529 20.92 -13.36 15.43
N THR A 530 21.52 -13.15 14.27
CA THR A 530 21.34 -11.94 13.45
C THR A 530 19.89 -11.68 13.10
N LEU A 531 19.18 -12.70 12.62
CA LEU A 531 17.74 -12.61 12.37
C LEU A 531 16.96 -12.21 13.62
N VAL A 532 17.28 -12.80 14.78
CA VAL A 532 16.58 -12.48 16.04
C VAL A 532 16.85 -11.05 16.48
N GLY A 533 18.10 -10.60 16.43
CA GLY A 533 18.46 -9.23 16.76
C GLY A 533 17.76 -8.21 15.86
N MET A 534 17.75 -8.43 14.55
CA MET A 534 17.03 -7.56 13.59
C MET A 534 15.52 -7.49 13.85
N LEU A 535 14.88 -8.61 14.21
CA LEU A 535 13.46 -8.63 14.59
C LEU A 535 13.21 -8.01 15.97
N ALA A 536 14.21 -7.98 16.85
CA ALA A 536 14.15 -7.37 18.17
C ALA A 536 14.33 -5.84 18.13
N GLU A 537 14.88 -5.27 17.06
CA GLU A 537 15.02 -3.83 16.85
C GLU A 537 13.64 -3.17 16.61
N THR A 538 12.81 -2.99 17.65
CA THR A 538 11.42 -2.49 17.51
C THR A 538 11.27 -0.99 17.63
N VAL A 539 12.19 -0.30 18.32
CA VAL A 539 12.28 1.17 18.25
C VAL A 539 12.74 1.49 16.84
N ARG A 540 12.04 2.31 16.05
CA ARG A 540 12.40 2.60 14.65
C ARG A 540 11.98 4.02 14.30
N PRO A 541 12.55 4.64 13.24
CA PRO A 541 11.97 5.86 12.67
C PRO A 541 10.52 5.61 12.23
N ASP A 542 9.68 6.64 12.35
CA ASP A 542 8.29 6.56 11.87
C ASP A 542 8.26 6.11 10.41
N GLY A 543 7.42 5.11 10.13
CA GLY A 543 7.22 4.53 8.79
C GLY A 543 8.16 3.38 8.41
N PHE A 544 9.17 3.03 9.21
CA PHE A 544 10.08 1.92 8.92
C PHE A 544 9.52 0.55 9.34
N ALA A 545 9.52 -0.40 8.43
CA ALA A 545 9.10 -1.78 8.69
C ALA A 545 10.21 -2.66 9.27
N PHE A 546 11.47 -2.24 9.25
CA PHE A 546 12.62 -3.00 9.78
C PHE A 546 13.68 -2.12 10.45
N GLY A 547 14.61 -2.81 11.11
CA GLY A 547 15.73 -2.33 11.92
C GLY A 547 16.84 -1.56 11.19
N GLU A 548 17.72 -0.90 11.95
CA GLU A 548 18.89 -0.15 11.45
C GLU A 548 19.91 -1.10 10.82
N THR A 549 20.11 -2.26 11.46
CA THR A 549 21.10 -3.26 11.03
C THR A 549 20.77 -3.74 9.63
N ALA A 550 19.50 -4.06 9.36
CA ALA A 550 19.04 -4.38 8.02
C ALA A 550 19.20 -3.17 7.08
N PHE A 551 18.77 -1.98 7.52
CA PHE A 551 18.83 -0.76 6.70
C PHE A 551 20.24 -0.44 6.17
N GLN A 552 21.31 -0.60 6.95
CA GLN A 552 22.68 -0.36 6.48
C GLN A 552 23.09 -1.28 5.31
N ILE A 553 22.69 -2.56 5.34
CA ILE A 553 22.91 -3.47 4.21
C ILE A 553 22.06 -3.05 3.00
N PHE A 554 20.83 -2.57 3.23
CA PHE A 554 19.95 -2.09 2.17
C PHE A 554 20.50 -0.86 1.46
N ILE A 555 20.97 0.18 2.17
CA ILE A 555 21.43 1.42 1.52
C ILE A 555 22.62 1.19 0.58
N MET A 556 23.49 0.25 0.93
CA MET A 556 24.62 -0.15 0.11
C MET A 556 24.14 -0.98 -1.09
N ASN A 557 23.47 -2.11 -0.83
CA ASN A 557 23.15 -3.07 -1.88
C ASN A 557 22.05 -2.58 -2.84
N ALA A 558 21.06 -1.81 -2.38
CA ALA A 558 20.02 -1.26 -3.26
C ALA A 558 20.61 -0.30 -4.29
N SER A 559 21.55 0.56 -3.90
CA SER A 559 22.29 1.42 -4.83
C SER A 559 23.23 0.61 -5.72
N ARG A 560 23.92 -0.39 -5.15
CA ARG A 560 24.86 -1.24 -5.88
C ARG A 560 24.20 -1.98 -7.04
N ARG A 561 22.99 -2.54 -6.85
CA ARG A 561 22.22 -3.22 -7.91
C ARG A 561 21.98 -2.36 -9.16
N LEU A 562 21.87 -1.04 -9.00
CA LEU A 562 21.64 -0.11 -10.10
C LEU A 562 22.96 0.40 -10.67
N MET A 563 23.89 0.83 -9.83
CA MET A 563 25.09 1.52 -10.30
C MET A 563 26.14 0.60 -10.92
N THR A 564 26.12 -0.70 -10.65
CA THR A 564 27.07 -1.65 -11.25
C THR A 564 26.59 -2.20 -12.58
N ASP A 565 25.29 -2.13 -12.86
CA ASP A 565 24.69 -2.70 -14.06
C ASP A 565 24.74 -1.69 -15.22
N ARG A 566 25.31 -2.08 -16.35
CA ARG A 566 25.37 -1.18 -17.52
C ARG A 566 23.99 -0.79 -18.04
N PHE A 567 23.01 -1.69 -17.91
CA PHE A 567 21.66 -1.48 -18.43
C PHE A 567 20.85 -0.51 -17.60
N TYR A 568 21.30 -0.18 -16.39
CA TYR A 568 20.79 0.94 -15.59
C TYR A 568 21.67 2.18 -15.67
N THR A 569 22.85 2.11 -16.29
CA THR A 569 23.80 3.22 -16.39
C THR A 569 24.05 3.56 -17.87
N LYS A 570 25.22 3.23 -18.40
CA LYS A 570 25.67 3.65 -19.74
C LYS A 570 24.76 3.21 -20.89
N ASP A 571 24.02 2.11 -20.71
CA ASP A 571 23.14 1.51 -21.71
C ASP A 571 21.65 1.77 -21.41
N TYR A 572 21.32 2.55 -20.38
CA TYR A 572 19.96 3.05 -20.12
C TYR A 572 19.64 4.24 -21.06
N ARG A 573 19.52 3.95 -22.35
CA ARG A 573 19.39 4.95 -23.43
C ARG A 573 18.57 4.43 -24.62
N PRO A 574 17.98 5.32 -25.44
CA PRO A 574 17.06 4.91 -26.50
C PRO A 574 17.66 3.95 -27.53
N GLU A 575 18.97 3.97 -27.78
CA GLU A 575 19.60 3.07 -28.76
C GLU A 575 19.57 1.60 -28.32
N VAL A 576 19.48 1.35 -27.01
CA VAL A 576 19.44 0.01 -26.42
C VAL A 576 17.99 -0.36 -26.08
N TYR A 577 17.26 0.54 -25.42
CA TYR A 577 15.91 0.30 -24.92
C TYR A 577 14.78 0.64 -25.91
N THR A 578 15.05 1.37 -26.98
CA THR A 578 14.10 2.18 -27.78
C THR A 578 13.57 3.40 -27.03
N ALA A 579 13.10 4.42 -27.76
CA ALA A 579 12.51 5.60 -27.16
C ALA A 579 11.19 5.27 -26.45
N GLU A 580 10.37 4.42 -27.07
CA GLU A 580 9.10 3.95 -26.53
C GLU A 580 9.30 3.06 -25.30
N GLY A 581 10.32 2.20 -25.32
CA GLY A 581 10.69 1.37 -24.18
C GLY A 581 11.08 2.21 -22.95
N LEU A 582 11.95 3.21 -23.12
CA LEU A 582 12.27 4.12 -22.00
C LEU A 582 11.05 4.92 -21.54
N ALA A 583 10.25 5.45 -22.46
CA ALA A 583 9.03 6.17 -22.12
C ALA A 583 8.05 5.28 -21.33
N TRP A 584 7.99 3.98 -21.64
CA TRP A 584 7.20 3.01 -20.89
C TRP A 584 7.69 2.88 -19.45
N VAL A 585 9.01 2.72 -19.25
CA VAL A 585 9.59 2.66 -17.89
C VAL A 585 9.33 3.95 -17.13
N GLU A 586 9.63 5.11 -17.72
CA GLU A 586 9.56 6.41 -17.04
C GLU A 586 8.12 6.84 -16.68
N ASN A 587 7.12 6.46 -17.48
CA ASN A 587 5.73 6.90 -17.29
C ASN A 587 4.80 5.86 -16.66
N THR A 588 5.30 4.66 -16.33
CA THR A 588 4.47 3.60 -15.72
C THR A 588 4.79 3.46 -14.23
N THR A 589 3.74 3.34 -13.42
CA THR A 589 3.76 2.97 -11.99
C THR A 589 3.16 1.57 -11.78
N MET A 590 3.31 0.97 -10.60
CA MET A 590 2.63 -0.28 -10.27
C MET A 590 1.10 -0.16 -10.35
N VAL A 591 0.54 1.01 -10.01
CA VAL A 591 -0.90 1.29 -10.16
C VAL A 591 -1.33 1.23 -11.63
N ASP A 592 -0.50 1.76 -12.55
CA ASP A 592 -0.78 1.70 -13.99
C ASP A 592 -0.73 0.26 -14.52
N VAL A 593 0.25 -0.54 -14.07
CA VAL A 593 0.33 -1.97 -14.42
C VAL A 593 -0.92 -2.71 -13.92
N LEU A 594 -1.33 -2.48 -12.66
CA LEU A 594 -2.53 -3.10 -12.11
C LEU A 594 -3.80 -2.73 -12.89
N LYS A 595 -4.01 -1.44 -13.19
CA LYS A 595 -5.18 -0.96 -13.96
C LYS A 595 -5.19 -1.50 -15.38
N ARG A 596 -4.04 -1.54 -16.06
CA ARG A 596 -3.92 -2.03 -17.44
C ARG A 596 -4.37 -3.48 -17.58
N HIS A 597 -4.06 -4.31 -16.59
CA HIS A 597 -4.34 -5.75 -16.63
C HIS A 597 -5.55 -6.17 -15.78
N ASN A 598 -6.09 -5.27 -14.95
CA ASN A 598 -7.25 -5.49 -14.08
C ASN A 598 -8.14 -4.22 -14.01
N PRO A 599 -8.75 -3.78 -15.13
CA PRO A 599 -9.51 -2.52 -15.20
C PRO A 599 -10.70 -2.47 -14.23
N GLN A 600 -11.18 -3.61 -13.73
CA GLN A 600 -12.19 -3.71 -12.67
C GLN A 600 -11.76 -3.00 -11.37
N LEU A 601 -10.46 -2.81 -11.17
CA LEU A 601 -9.90 -2.12 -10.01
C LEU A 601 -9.87 -0.59 -10.15
N ASP A 602 -10.25 -0.01 -11.30
CA ASP A 602 -10.12 1.43 -11.55
C ASP A 602 -10.72 2.30 -10.44
N SER A 603 -11.91 1.95 -9.96
CA SER A 603 -12.57 2.66 -8.86
C SER A 603 -11.85 2.46 -7.53
N SER A 604 -11.31 1.27 -7.27
CA SER A 604 -10.61 0.95 -6.03
C SER A 604 -9.20 1.54 -5.94
N LEU A 605 -8.56 1.75 -7.09
CA LEU A 605 -7.24 2.35 -7.22
C LEU A 605 -7.29 3.87 -7.43
N LEU A 606 -8.47 4.47 -7.29
CA LEU A 606 -8.66 5.90 -7.51
C LEU A 606 -8.01 6.70 -6.37
N GLY A 607 -7.10 7.60 -6.74
CA GLY A 607 -6.28 8.37 -5.80
C GLY A 607 -5.23 7.53 -5.05
N VAL A 608 -5.02 6.26 -5.40
CA VAL A 608 -3.91 5.46 -4.88
C VAL A 608 -2.63 5.87 -5.62
N GLU A 609 -1.69 6.49 -4.90
CA GLU A 609 -0.41 6.94 -5.46
C GLU A 609 0.68 5.86 -5.42
N ASN A 610 0.57 4.90 -4.49
CA ASN A 610 1.54 3.82 -4.31
C ASN A 610 0.81 2.52 -4.03
N ALA A 611 0.96 1.53 -4.92
CA ALA A 611 0.22 0.28 -4.88
C ALA A 611 0.55 -0.61 -3.66
N PHE A 612 1.64 -0.36 -2.94
CA PHE A 612 2.09 -1.17 -1.78
C PHE A 612 1.65 -0.60 -0.42
N LYS A 613 1.08 0.60 -0.40
CA LYS A 613 0.44 1.18 0.79
C LYS A 613 -1.02 0.66 0.89
N PRO A 614 -1.62 0.60 2.08
CA PRO A 614 -3.02 0.19 2.24
C PRO A 614 -3.96 1.00 1.35
N TRP A 615 -4.81 0.31 0.59
CA TRP A 615 -5.79 0.96 -0.28
C TRP A 615 -6.98 1.45 0.55
N GLY A 616 -7.27 2.76 0.48
CA GLY A 616 -8.32 3.42 1.25
C GLY A 616 -9.02 4.51 0.45
N LEU A 617 -9.90 5.27 1.13
CA LEU A 617 -10.44 6.51 0.56
C LEU A 617 -9.33 7.55 0.49
N ASN A 618 -9.00 7.97 -0.73
CA ASN A 618 -8.09 9.08 -0.98
C ASN A 618 -8.87 10.28 -1.51
N ILE A 619 -8.53 11.48 -1.02
CA ILE A 619 -9.06 12.76 -1.50
C ILE A 619 -7.88 13.59 -2.01
N PRO A 620 -7.46 13.41 -3.27
CA PRO A 620 -6.35 14.14 -3.86
C PRO A 620 -6.59 15.66 -3.85
N VAL A 621 -5.50 16.43 -3.97
CA VAL A 621 -5.56 17.91 -3.93
C VAL A 621 -6.47 18.49 -5.02
N ASP A 622 -6.54 17.83 -6.18
CA ASP A 622 -7.38 18.23 -7.30
C ASP A 622 -8.80 17.65 -7.25
N TYR A 623 -9.18 16.92 -6.19
CA TYR A 623 -10.48 16.27 -6.04
C TYR A 623 -11.65 17.19 -6.38
N GLU A 624 -11.61 18.46 -5.95
CA GLU A 624 -12.72 19.37 -6.20
C GLU A 624 -12.92 19.72 -7.68
N ASN A 625 -11.90 19.50 -8.52
CA ASN A 625 -11.96 19.73 -9.96
C ASN A 625 -12.54 18.54 -10.74
N TRP A 626 -12.82 17.42 -10.07
CA TRP A 626 -13.24 16.19 -10.74
C TRP A 626 -14.68 16.23 -11.27
N PRO A 627 -15.03 15.34 -12.22
CA PRO A 627 -16.42 15.08 -12.60
C PRO A 627 -17.26 14.62 -11.40
N ALA A 628 -18.54 15.01 -11.39
CA ALA A 628 -19.50 14.70 -10.33
C ALA A 628 -19.65 13.19 -10.08
N GLN A 629 -19.68 12.39 -11.16
CA GLN A 629 -19.76 10.94 -11.07
C GLN A 629 -18.51 10.33 -10.40
N ALA A 630 -17.32 10.81 -10.76
CA ALA A 630 -16.06 10.33 -10.17
C ALA A 630 -15.98 10.65 -8.67
N LYS A 631 -16.47 11.83 -8.25
CA LYS A 631 -16.60 12.17 -6.82
C LYS A 631 -17.56 11.20 -6.10
N GLN A 632 -18.75 10.98 -6.66
CA GLN A 632 -19.75 10.06 -6.12
C GLN A 632 -19.19 8.64 -5.96
N ASP A 633 -18.58 8.11 -7.02
CA ASP A 633 -18.07 6.74 -7.02
C ASP A 633 -16.87 6.58 -6.08
N ASN A 634 -15.98 7.59 -5.96
CA ASN A 634 -14.89 7.55 -4.98
C ASN A 634 -15.42 7.44 -3.54
N LEU A 635 -16.34 8.33 -3.14
CA LEU A 635 -16.90 8.30 -1.79
C LEU A 635 -17.75 7.05 -1.54
N TRP A 636 -18.43 6.55 -2.57
CA TRP A 636 -19.25 5.34 -2.48
C TRP A 636 -18.39 4.08 -2.36
N VAL A 637 -17.48 3.83 -3.30
CA VAL A 637 -16.65 2.62 -3.35
C VAL A 637 -15.60 2.66 -2.25
N ASN A 638 -14.78 3.71 -2.19
CA ASN A 638 -13.62 3.74 -1.30
C ASN A 638 -13.95 4.23 0.11
N GLY A 639 -15.08 4.90 0.30
CA GLY A 639 -15.59 5.30 1.62
C GLY A 639 -16.66 4.34 2.13
N ALA A 640 -17.83 4.36 1.49
CA ALA A 640 -19.05 3.74 2.01
C ALA A 640 -19.02 2.21 2.00
N LEU A 641 -18.75 1.59 0.84
CA LEU A 641 -18.72 0.13 0.71
C LEU A 641 -17.54 -0.48 1.49
N ARG A 642 -16.36 0.18 1.47
CA ARG A 642 -15.16 -0.24 2.23
C ARG A 642 -15.30 -0.17 3.74
N THR A 643 -16.33 0.49 4.26
CA THR A 643 -16.56 0.58 5.69
C THR A 643 -17.95 0.06 6.07
N GLN A 644 -18.56 -0.72 5.18
CA GLN A 644 -19.85 -1.34 5.40
C GLN A 644 -19.77 -2.29 6.60
N TYR A 645 -20.77 -2.22 7.46
CA TYR A 645 -20.90 -3.17 8.57
C TYR A 645 -21.37 -4.53 8.03
N ALA A 646 -20.86 -5.60 8.63
CA ALA A 646 -21.36 -6.94 8.36
C ALA A 646 -22.85 -7.06 8.76
N GLU A 647 -23.55 -8.01 8.14
CA GLU A 647 -24.95 -8.27 8.44
C GLU A 647 -25.15 -8.56 9.94
N GLY A 648 -26.15 -7.92 10.55
CA GLY A 648 -26.43 -8.03 11.98
C GLY A 648 -25.45 -7.29 12.90
N GLN A 649 -24.42 -6.62 12.39
CA GLN A 649 -23.41 -5.89 13.18
C GLN A 649 -23.57 -4.37 13.12
N LEU A 650 -24.81 -3.89 13.13
CA LEU A 650 -25.07 -2.45 13.14
C LEU A 650 -24.70 -1.85 14.51
N PRO A 651 -23.94 -0.74 14.56
CA PRO A 651 -23.63 -0.07 15.81
C PRO A 651 -24.90 0.51 16.44
N VAL A 652 -24.95 0.54 17.77
CA VAL A 652 -26.06 1.15 18.53
C VAL A 652 -26.12 2.65 18.23
N ILE A 653 -27.31 3.21 18.10
CA ILE A 653 -27.51 4.65 17.89
C ILE A 653 -27.32 5.36 19.24
N PRO A 654 -26.29 6.20 19.43
CA PRO A 654 -26.09 6.89 20.70
C PRO A 654 -27.14 8.01 20.90
N PRO A 655 -27.34 8.47 22.14
CA PRO A 655 -28.13 9.67 22.41
C PRO A 655 -27.46 10.91 21.81
N VAL A 656 -28.22 12.01 21.69
CA VAL A 656 -27.69 13.30 21.21
C VAL A 656 -26.59 13.82 22.14
N ASP A 657 -25.43 14.15 21.58
CA ASP A 657 -24.33 14.79 22.31
C ASP A 657 -24.52 16.32 22.33
N VAL A 658 -25.25 16.79 23.34
CA VAL A 658 -25.50 18.23 23.53
C VAL A 658 -24.20 19.01 23.79
N GLY A 659 -23.20 18.39 24.43
CA GLY A 659 -21.92 19.03 24.72
C GLY A 659 -21.10 19.28 23.45
N GLY A 660 -21.03 18.29 22.55
CA GLY A 660 -20.39 18.43 21.24
C GLY A 660 -21.06 19.49 20.35
N LEU A 661 -22.37 19.69 20.47
CA LEU A 661 -23.11 20.74 19.73
C LEU A 661 -22.77 22.16 20.20
N ILE A 662 -22.46 22.37 21.48
CA ILE A 662 -22.08 23.70 22.04
C ILE A 662 -20.66 24.11 21.59
N GLY A 663 -19.85 23.16 21.09
CA GLY A 663 -18.51 23.40 20.57
C GLY A 663 -18.43 23.86 19.10
N SER A 664 -17.26 23.67 18.47
CA SER A 664 -16.98 24.11 17.08
C SER A 664 -17.76 23.39 15.98
N VAL A 665 -18.53 22.35 16.30
CA VAL A 665 -19.20 21.46 15.33
C VAL A 665 -20.21 22.21 14.46
N LEU A 666 -21.02 23.09 15.05
CA LEU A 666 -22.02 23.87 14.31
C LEU A 666 -21.37 24.87 13.33
N TRP A 667 -20.29 25.52 13.75
CA TRP A 667 -19.54 26.43 12.87
C TRP A 667 -18.89 25.70 11.71
N LYS A 668 -18.29 24.52 11.95
CA LYS A 668 -17.76 23.66 10.88
C LYS A 668 -18.84 23.30 9.87
N LYS A 669 -20.07 22.97 10.30
CA LYS A 669 -21.19 22.60 9.42
C LYS A 669 -21.61 23.67 8.43
N VAL A 670 -21.40 24.95 8.75
CA VAL A 670 -21.82 26.07 7.90
C VAL A 670 -20.64 26.69 7.14
N GLN A 671 -19.41 26.55 7.63
CA GLN A 671 -18.22 27.13 7.00
C GLN A 671 -17.47 26.16 6.09
N THR A 672 -17.34 24.88 6.48
CA THR A 672 -16.51 23.92 5.76
C THR A 672 -17.13 23.53 4.43
N ARG A 673 -16.37 23.67 3.34
CA ARG A 673 -16.76 23.32 1.96
C ARG A 673 -15.95 22.12 1.46
N THR A 674 -16.15 20.97 2.10
CA THR A 674 -15.54 19.70 1.70
C THR A 674 -16.61 18.63 1.61
N ASP A 675 -16.37 17.60 0.80
CA ASP A 675 -17.27 16.44 0.73
C ASP A 675 -17.05 15.41 1.84
N VAL A 676 -15.82 15.36 2.36
CA VAL A 676 -15.41 14.45 3.44
C VAL A 676 -15.25 15.24 4.73
N ALA A 677 -15.61 14.62 5.84
CA ALA A 677 -15.52 15.21 7.15
C ALA A 677 -14.04 15.37 7.56
N PRO A 678 -13.69 16.44 8.31
CA PRO A 678 -12.35 16.58 8.87
C PRO A 678 -11.97 15.37 9.75
N VAL A 679 -10.68 15.04 9.82
CA VAL A 679 -10.17 13.98 10.71
C VAL A 679 -10.60 14.25 12.15
N GLY A 680 -11.07 13.20 12.85
CA GLY A 680 -11.59 13.31 14.22
C GLY A 680 -12.96 13.99 14.33
N HIS A 681 -13.68 14.19 13.22
CA HIS A 681 -15.06 14.70 13.27
C HIS A 681 -16.03 13.63 13.78
N GLU A 682 -16.60 13.88 14.95
CA GLU A 682 -17.73 13.10 15.48
C GLU A 682 -19.06 13.81 15.22
N LYS A 683 -20.09 13.03 14.89
CA LYS A 683 -21.45 13.55 14.70
C LYS A 683 -22.18 13.60 16.04
N ALA A 684 -22.38 14.82 16.54
CA ALA A 684 -23.14 15.06 17.77
C ALA A 684 -24.65 14.79 17.63
N MET A 685 -25.17 14.77 16.40
CA MET A 685 -26.54 14.45 16.04
C MET A 685 -26.58 13.68 14.73
N HIS A 686 -27.67 12.94 14.52
CA HIS A 686 -27.86 12.06 13.38
C HIS A 686 -26.74 11.02 13.23
N PRO A 687 -26.30 10.32 14.31
CA PRO A 687 -25.31 9.25 14.20
C PRO A 687 -25.90 8.02 13.50
N ASN A 688 -25.05 7.10 13.08
CA ASN A 688 -25.41 5.70 12.77
C ASN A 688 -26.64 5.55 11.86
N GLY A 689 -26.49 5.93 10.60
CA GLY A 689 -27.56 5.99 9.60
C GLY A 689 -27.37 5.00 8.45
N VAL A 690 -28.11 5.19 7.37
CA VAL A 690 -27.92 4.49 6.09
C VAL A 690 -27.71 5.47 4.95
N MET A 691 -26.97 5.04 3.92
CA MET A 691 -26.60 5.87 2.79
C MET A 691 -26.75 5.12 1.46
N ALA A 692 -27.09 5.83 0.39
CA ALA A 692 -27.16 5.30 -0.97
C ALA A 692 -26.72 6.34 -2.01
N LYS A 693 -26.34 5.86 -3.19
CA LYS A 693 -26.31 6.67 -4.41
C LYS A 693 -27.73 7.03 -4.81
N VAL A 694 -27.95 8.27 -5.22
CA VAL A 694 -29.27 8.81 -5.62
C VAL A 694 -29.12 9.68 -6.86
N LYS A 695 -30.19 9.75 -7.66
CA LYS A 695 -30.37 10.78 -8.70
C LYS A 695 -31.66 11.55 -8.47
N PHE A 696 -31.66 12.81 -8.90
CA PHE A 696 -32.82 13.68 -8.94
C PHE A 696 -33.35 13.80 -10.36
N ILE A 697 -34.57 13.33 -10.57
CA ILE A 697 -35.27 13.33 -11.85
C ILE A 697 -36.22 14.53 -11.88
N PRO A 698 -35.93 15.58 -12.65
CA PRO A 698 -36.77 16.78 -12.69
C PRO A 698 -38.06 16.51 -13.46
N VAL A 699 -39.14 17.22 -13.13
CA VAL A 699 -40.32 17.30 -14.01
C VAL A 699 -40.11 18.38 -15.08
N ALA A 700 -40.66 18.16 -16.27
CA ALA A 700 -40.63 19.15 -17.34
C ALA A 700 -41.30 20.47 -16.89
N GLY A 701 -40.68 21.60 -17.22
CA GLY A 701 -41.22 22.93 -16.89
C GLY A 701 -41.07 23.34 -15.41
N ASN A 702 -40.28 22.61 -14.61
CA ASN A 702 -39.90 23.03 -13.26
C ASN A 702 -39.36 24.50 -13.27
N PRO A 703 -39.89 25.41 -12.43
CA PRO A 703 -39.53 26.83 -12.46
C PRO A 703 -38.18 27.19 -11.81
N TYR A 704 -37.51 26.25 -11.13
CA TYR A 704 -36.26 26.47 -10.39
C TYR A 704 -35.04 26.03 -11.19
N THR A 705 -33.90 26.71 -11.03
CA THR A 705 -32.73 26.51 -11.89
C THR A 705 -31.66 25.62 -11.26
N GLY A 706 -30.54 25.42 -11.96
CA GLY A 706 -29.35 24.74 -11.42
C GLY A 706 -29.59 23.25 -11.22
N LEU A 707 -29.20 22.70 -10.08
CA LEU A 707 -29.35 21.28 -9.74
C LEU A 707 -30.82 20.83 -9.64
N PHE A 708 -31.78 21.77 -9.55
CA PHE A 708 -33.20 21.45 -9.69
C PHE A 708 -33.59 21.08 -11.12
N GLN A 709 -32.74 21.32 -12.12
CA GLN A 709 -32.97 20.89 -13.51
C GLN A 709 -32.40 19.49 -13.80
N GLY A 710 -31.92 18.77 -12.77
CA GLY A 710 -31.41 17.41 -12.89
C GLY A 710 -30.05 17.25 -12.20
N ALA A 711 -29.89 16.12 -11.52
CA ALA A 711 -28.63 15.72 -10.89
C ALA A 711 -28.56 14.19 -10.83
N ASP A 712 -27.76 13.58 -11.71
CA ASP A 712 -27.59 12.13 -11.82
C ASP A 712 -26.65 11.57 -10.75
N SER A 713 -25.64 12.35 -10.34
CA SER A 713 -24.67 11.96 -9.32
C SER A 713 -24.95 12.64 -7.96
N GLY A 714 -25.42 11.88 -6.96
CA GLY A 714 -25.59 12.34 -5.59
C GLY A 714 -25.52 11.24 -4.53
N LEU A 715 -25.34 11.62 -3.26
CA LEU A 715 -25.48 10.73 -2.10
C LEU A 715 -26.67 11.15 -1.25
N LEU A 716 -27.47 10.19 -0.83
CA LEU A 716 -28.56 10.35 0.11
C LEU A 716 -28.23 9.65 1.42
N ARG A 717 -28.39 10.34 2.53
CA ARG A 717 -28.27 9.77 3.88
C ARG A 717 -29.58 9.91 4.63
N LEU A 718 -30.04 8.81 5.22
CA LEU A 718 -31.24 8.72 6.05
C LEU A 718 -30.82 8.30 7.46
N SER A 719 -31.27 9.04 8.47
CA SER A 719 -30.84 8.84 9.86
C SER A 719 -31.86 9.41 10.85
N VAL A 720 -31.78 9.02 12.11
CA VAL A 720 -32.55 9.62 13.21
C VAL A 720 -31.65 10.50 14.06
N ALA A 721 -32.17 11.56 14.69
CA ALA A 721 -31.37 12.55 15.40
C ALA A 721 -30.50 11.98 16.54
N GLY A 722 -30.97 10.96 17.23
CA GLY A 722 -30.28 10.21 18.30
C GLY A 722 -31.12 9.00 18.70
N ASP A 723 -30.79 8.36 19.82
CA ASP A 723 -31.52 7.20 20.36
C ASP A 723 -33.05 7.45 20.42
N PRO A 724 -33.85 6.75 19.58
CA PRO A 724 -35.30 6.93 19.55
C PRO A 724 -36.00 6.64 20.89
N ALA A 725 -35.41 5.82 21.76
CA ALA A 725 -35.95 5.53 23.09
C ALA A 725 -35.79 6.69 24.07
N LYS A 726 -34.89 7.65 23.79
CA LYS A 726 -34.61 8.81 24.63
C LYS A 726 -35.24 10.10 24.11
N ASN A 727 -35.20 10.30 22.79
CA ASN A 727 -35.53 11.58 22.16
C ASN A 727 -36.77 11.51 21.25
N GLY A 728 -37.43 10.34 21.18
CA GLY A 728 -38.47 10.07 20.19
C GLY A 728 -37.89 9.78 18.80
N PHE A 729 -38.72 9.28 17.90
CA PHE A 729 -38.28 8.97 16.53
C PHE A 729 -38.23 10.25 15.71
N GLN A 730 -37.02 10.72 15.38
CA GLN A 730 -36.77 12.00 14.70
C GLN A 730 -36.06 11.79 13.33
N PRO A 731 -36.79 11.40 12.27
CA PRO A 731 -36.22 11.17 10.95
C PRO A 731 -35.62 12.43 10.33
N GLY A 732 -34.44 12.25 9.73
CA GLY A 732 -33.74 13.27 8.97
C GLY A 732 -33.14 12.73 7.69
N LEU A 733 -33.18 13.57 6.67
CA LEU A 733 -32.63 13.34 5.34
C LEU A 733 -31.50 14.33 5.09
N ALA A 734 -30.40 13.87 4.49
CA ALA A 734 -29.39 14.74 3.89
C ALA A 734 -29.10 14.28 2.46
N TRP A 735 -29.25 15.19 1.50
CA TRP A 735 -28.94 14.95 0.10
C TRP A 735 -27.75 15.82 -0.32
N LYS A 736 -26.72 15.16 -0.86
CA LYS A 736 -25.56 15.77 -1.50
C LYS A 736 -25.65 15.57 -3.01
N ALA A 737 -25.61 16.65 -3.77
CA ALA A 737 -25.53 16.63 -5.22
C ALA A 737 -24.12 17.09 -5.65
N PHE A 738 -23.38 16.21 -6.33
CA PHE A 738 -22.04 16.54 -6.82
C PHE A 738 -22.12 17.39 -8.08
N VAL A 739 -21.07 18.19 -8.30
CA VAL A 739 -20.97 19.14 -9.41
C VAL A 739 -19.60 18.98 -10.07
N ASN A 740 -19.56 18.94 -11.41
CA ASN A 740 -18.30 18.88 -12.15
C ASN A 740 -17.45 20.11 -11.84
N GLY A 741 -16.18 19.88 -11.49
CA GLY A 741 -15.21 20.97 -11.32
C GLY A 741 -15.47 21.89 -10.12
N LYS A 742 -16.42 21.56 -9.23
CA LYS A 742 -16.85 22.43 -8.12
C LYS A 742 -17.27 21.63 -6.88
N PRO A 743 -17.20 22.25 -5.68
CA PRO A 743 -17.77 21.65 -4.48
C PRO A 743 -19.24 21.26 -4.63
N SER A 744 -19.62 20.16 -3.99
CA SER A 744 -21.01 19.68 -3.98
C SER A 744 -21.96 20.67 -3.30
N GLN A 745 -23.25 20.54 -3.61
CA GLN A 745 -24.33 21.25 -2.92
C GLN A 745 -25.12 20.26 -2.06
N ASN A 746 -25.50 20.69 -0.86
CA ASN A 746 -26.18 19.83 0.10
C ASN A 746 -27.47 20.45 0.62
N VAL A 747 -28.48 19.61 0.86
CA VAL A 747 -29.73 19.99 1.54
C VAL A 747 -30.03 18.96 2.61
N SER A 748 -30.34 19.43 3.82
CA SER A 748 -30.83 18.60 4.91
C SER A 748 -32.29 18.92 5.18
N ALA A 749 -33.05 17.93 5.58
CA ALA A 749 -34.49 18.05 5.84
C ALA A 749 -34.90 17.19 7.05
N LEU A 750 -35.90 17.68 7.79
CA LEU A 750 -36.45 17.05 8.97
C LEU A 750 -37.98 17.03 8.88
N VAL A 751 -38.62 16.15 9.66
CA VAL A 751 -40.07 16.19 9.87
C VAL A 751 -40.44 17.40 10.74
N SER A 752 -39.85 17.49 11.92
CA SER A 752 -39.85 18.65 12.82
C SER A 752 -38.66 18.56 13.78
N LEU A 753 -38.46 19.56 14.66
CA LEU A 753 -37.44 19.48 15.71
C LEU A 753 -37.79 18.45 16.80
N SER A 754 -39.08 18.16 16.97
CA SER A 754 -39.59 17.16 17.91
C SER A 754 -39.74 15.76 17.28
N GLY A 755 -39.75 15.66 15.94
CA GLY A 755 -39.86 14.42 15.18
C GLY A 755 -41.29 13.92 15.03
N GLN A 756 -41.48 12.61 15.09
CA GLN A 756 -42.78 11.94 14.88
C GLN A 756 -43.16 10.96 16.00
N GLY A 757 -42.66 11.23 17.22
CA GLY A 757 -43.05 10.50 18.43
C GLY A 757 -42.67 9.02 18.38
N SER A 758 -43.63 8.14 18.65
CA SER A 758 -43.42 6.68 18.70
C SER A 758 -43.70 5.97 17.38
N ASN A 759 -43.83 6.70 16.27
CA ASN A 759 -44.01 6.08 14.95
C ASN A 759 -42.64 5.82 14.32
N TYR A 760 -42.22 4.55 14.27
CA TYR A 760 -40.90 4.15 13.76
C TYR A 760 -40.83 3.96 12.24
N ASN A 761 -41.93 4.22 11.52
CA ASN A 761 -41.90 4.19 10.07
C ASN A 761 -41.21 5.47 9.55
N PHE A 762 -39.99 5.31 9.01
CA PHE A 762 -39.17 6.41 8.50
C PHE A 762 -39.86 7.25 7.40
N PHE A 763 -40.78 6.64 6.64
CA PHE A 763 -41.49 7.27 5.54
C PHE A 763 -42.91 7.74 5.92
N ALA A 764 -43.26 7.79 7.20
CA ALA A 764 -44.61 8.18 7.64
C ALA A 764 -44.97 9.63 7.27
N ASN A 765 -44.01 10.56 7.35
CA ASN A 765 -44.23 12.00 7.18
C ASN A 765 -43.30 12.61 6.12
N GLU A 766 -43.73 13.73 5.54
CA GLU A 766 -42.88 14.51 4.64
C GLU A 766 -41.79 15.25 5.42
N LEU A 767 -40.61 15.40 4.81
CA LEU A 767 -39.48 16.14 5.37
C LEU A 767 -39.30 17.46 4.62
N SER A 768 -38.82 18.49 5.32
CA SER A 768 -38.55 19.80 4.73
C SER A 768 -37.28 20.40 5.33
N GLN A 769 -36.57 21.20 4.54
CA GLN A 769 -35.39 21.96 4.98
C GLN A 769 -35.75 23.15 5.89
N TYR A 770 -37.03 23.52 5.89
CA TYR A 770 -37.65 24.41 6.86
C TYR A 770 -38.55 23.63 7.79
N VAL A 771 -38.39 23.81 9.10
CA VAL A 771 -39.27 23.26 10.13
C VAL A 771 -40.03 24.38 10.84
N VAL A 772 -41.32 24.13 11.11
CA VAL A 772 -42.17 25.08 11.83
C VAL A 772 -41.79 25.04 13.31
N PRO A 773 -41.51 26.18 13.96
CA PRO A 773 -41.27 26.22 15.40
C PRO A 773 -42.53 25.77 16.18
N GLU A 774 -42.38 24.78 17.07
CA GLU A 774 -43.45 24.27 17.92
C GLU A 774 -43.40 24.92 19.32
N VAL A 775 -44.55 25.07 19.99
CA VAL A 775 -44.66 25.73 21.31
C VAL A 775 -43.94 24.95 22.42
N ASN A 776 -43.82 23.62 22.25
CA ASN A 776 -43.16 22.70 23.17
C ASN A 776 -41.76 22.28 22.69
N ASP A 777 -41.22 22.89 21.63
CA ASP A 777 -39.81 22.67 21.29
C ASP A 777 -38.99 23.05 22.53
N THR A 778 -38.13 22.14 22.99
CA THR A 778 -37.26 22.44 24.13
C THR A 778 -36.51 23.73 23.83
N LEU A 779 -36.77 24.80 24.60
CA LEU A 779 -36.19 26.13 24.43
C LEU A 779 -34.67 26.08 24.11
N GLY A 780 -33.97 25.06 24.64
CA GLY A 780 -32.54 24.82 24.45
C GLY A 780 -32.06 24.52 23.02
N THR A 781 -32.81 23.80 22.17
CA THR A 781 -32.31 23.41 20.82
C THR A 781 -32.31 24.59 19.85
N THR A 782 -33.35 25.41 19.84
CA THR A 782 -33.43 26.61 18.98
C THR A 782 -32.42 27.68 19.41
N ILE A 783 -32.19 27.84 20.73
CA ILE A 783 -31.15 28.72 21.27
C ILE A 783 -29.76 28.26 20.80
N LEU A 784 -29.48 26.97 20.83
CA LEU A 784 -28.20 26.42 20.41
C LEU A 784 -27.87 26.72 18.94
N PHE A 785 -28.81 26.48 18.02
CA PHE A 785 -28.61 26.75 16.59
C PHE A 785 -28.59 28.25 16.26
N SER A 786 -29.17 29.11 17.10
CA SER A 786 -29.10 30.56 16.93
C SER A 786 -27.67 31.12 17.00
N ALA A 787 -26.73 30.35 17.56
CA ALA A 787 -25.31 30.71 17.60
C ALA A 787 -24.66 30.81 16.21
N VAL A 788 -25.23 30.14 15.19
CA VAL A 788 -24.67 30.11 13.83
C VAL A 788 -25.57 30.72 12.77
N SER A 789 -26.88 30.90 13.02
CA SER A 789 -27.82 31.53 12.08
C SER A 789 -28.96 32.26 12.79
N LEU A 790 -29.41 33.39 12.21
CA LEU A 790 -30.55 34.18 12.64
C LEU A 790 -31.89 33.47 12.39
N LYS A 791 -31.92 32.45 11.51
CA LYS A 791 -33.11 31.62 11.26
C LYS A 791 -32.79 30.14 11.48
N PRO A 792 -32.67 29.69 12.74
CA PRO A 792 -32.19 28.35 13.09
C PRO A 792 -33.05 27.19 12.56
N THR A 793 -34.32 27.47 12.20
CA THR A 793 -35.23 26.46 11.64
C THR A 793 -35.30 26.48 10.11
N LEU A 794 -34.45 27.27 9.43
CA LEU A 794 -34.42 27.41 7.99
C LEU A 794 -33.03 27.14 7.42
N LEU A 795 -32.92 26.10 6.61
CA LEU A 795 -31.78 25.91 5.72
C LEU A 795 -32.09 26.48 4.34
N ARG A 796 -31.13 27.20 3.76
CA ARG A 796 -31.24 27.73 2.40
C ARG A 796 -30.83 26.68 1.37
N VAL A 797 -31.24 26.92 0.13
CA VAL A 797 -30.96 26.07 -1.03
C VAL A 797 -30.63 26.91 -2.27
N ASP A 798 -30.20 28.16 -2.05
CA ASP A 798 -29.85 29.07 -3.14
C ASP A 798 -28.68 28.53 -3.94
N ASP A 799 -27.72 27.86 -3.29
CA ASP A 799 -26.55 27.33 -3.98
C ASP A 799 -26.90 26.19 -4.94
N PHE A 800 -27.99 25.44 -4.70
CA PHE A 800 -28.53 24.49 -5.68
C PHE A 800 -28.97 25.19 -6.96
N ALA A 801 -29.53 26.39 -6.86
CA ALA A 801 -30.06 27.12 -8.01
C ALA A 801 -28.97 27.83 -8.83
N LYS A 802 -27.78 28.03 -8.24
CA LYS A 802 -26.67 28.80 -8.83
C LYS A 802 -25.83 27.99 -9.84
N VAL A 803 -25.92 26.66 -9.84
CA VAL A 803 -25.03 25.82 -10.64
C VAL A 803 -25.77 24.58 -11.18
N ALA A 804 -25.51 24.21 -12.44
CA ALA A 804 -25.95 22.94 -13.01
C ALA A 804 -24.91 21.84 -12.72
N GLN A 805 -25.30 20.56 -12.78
CA GLN A 805 -24.38 19.45 -12.45
C GLN A 805 -23.12 19.40 -13.35
N ASN A 806 -23.22 19.89 -14.59
CA ASN A 806 -22.08 20.02 -15.51
C ASN A 806 -21.07 21.11 -15.11
N GLY A 807 -21.28 21.82 -14.00
CA GLY A 807 -20.39 22.86 -13.47
C GLY A 807 -20.73 24.28 -13.95
N GLN A 808 -21.62 24.42 -14.94
CA GLN A 808 -21.99 25.74 -15.47
C GLN A 808 -22.77 26.55 -14.43
N ALA A 809 -22.38 27.82 -14.27
CA ALA A 809 -23.10 28.76 -13.45
C ALA A 809 -24.41 29.17 -14.13
N VAL A 810 -25.47 29.34 -13.35
CA VAL A 810 -26.76 29.85 -13.81
C VAL A 810 -26.73 31.37 -13.77
N THR A 811 -27.07 32.03 -14.89
CA THR A 811 -27.08 33.49 -15.02
C THR A 811 -28.15 34.18 -14.17
N THR A 812 -29.34 33.58 -14.06
CA THR A 812 -30.43 34.08 -13.21
C THR A 812 -30.95 32.96 -12.31
N PRO A 813 -30.28 32.72 -11.16
CA PRO A 813 -30.66 31.66 -10.23
C PRO A 813 -32.08 31.84 -9.69
N LYS A 814 -32.90 30.80 -9.76
CA LYS A 814 -34.24 30.73 -9.16
C LYS A 814 -34.26 29.59 -8.15
N ALA A 815 -34.17 29.93 -6.87
CA ALA A 815 -34.24 28.98 -5.77
C ALA A 815 -35.64 28.97 -5.13
N PRO A 816 -36.16 27.80 -4.71
CA PRO A 816 -37.37 27.76 -3.91
C PRO A 816 -37.14 28.32 -2.52
N THR A 817 -38.20 28.87 -1.92
CA THR A 817 -38.21 29.26 -0.51
C THR A 817 -38.33 28.06 0.41
N GLN A 818 -39.03 27.01 -0.01
CA GLN A 818 -39.21 25.76 0.75
C GLN A 818 -39.33 24.55 -0.19
N ILE A 819 -38.82 23.39 0.25
CA ILE A 819 -38.82 22.10 -0.45
C ILE A 819 -39.45 21.07 0.48
N TYR A 820 -40.30 20.20 -0.07
CA TYR A 820 -40.94 19.10 0.63
C TYR A 820 -40.54 17.78 -0.05
N PHE A 821 -39.91 16.91 0.72
CA PHE A 821 -39.64 15.52 0.35
C PHE A 821 -40.82 14.68 0.80
N VAL A 822 -41.72 14.35 -0.13
CA VAL A 822 -42.97 13.64 0.12
C VAL A 822 -42.75 12.16 -0.15
N PRO A 823 -42.78 11.27 0.87
CA PRO A 823 -42.55 9.84 0.66
C PRO A 823 -43.54 9.26 -0.34
N LYS A 824 -43.07 8.39 -1.24
CA LYS A 824 -43.94 7.61 -2.14
C LYS A 824 -44.98 6.82 -1.33
N SER A 825 -46.20 6.75 -1.85
CA SER A 825 -47.33 6.12 -1.16
C SER A 825 -47.06 4.66 -0.80
N GLU A 826 -46.36 3.93 -1.66
CA GLU A 826 -45.95 2.53 -1.41
C GLU A 826 -45.04 2.37 -0.19
N LEU A 827 -44.20 3.36 0.13
CA LEU A 827 -43.29 3.29 1.28
C LEU A 827 -43.99 3.67 2.60
N ARG A 828 -45.01 4.53 2.53
CA ARG A 828 -45.79 4.96 3.71
C ARG A 828 -46.48 3.82 4.42
N SER A 829 -46.89 2.78 3.71
CA SER A 829 -47.59 1.62 4.27
C SER A 829 -46.74 0.35 4.35
N ARG A 830 -45.48 0.39 3.92
CA ARG A 830 -44.61 -0.80 3.85
C ARG A 830 -44.02 -1.20 5.20
N PHE A 831 -43.77 -0.23 6.06
CA PHE A 831 -42.91 -0.39 7.23
C PHE A 831 -43.66 -0.26 8.56
N SER A 832 -43.13 -0.93 9.58
CA SER A 832 -43.76 -0.99 10.90
C SER A 832 -43.74 0.36 11.59
N THR A 833 -44.83 0.69 12.29
CA THR A 833 -44.88 1.87 13.16
C THR A 833 -44.40 1.56 14.59
N ALA A 834 -44.28 0.28 14.96
CA ALA A 834 -43.84 -0.17 16.29
C ALA A 834 -42.33 -0.01 16.48
N ALA A 835 -41.85 0.07 17.73
CA ALA A 835 -40.43 0.26 18.03
C ALA A 835 -39.55 -0.89 17.49
N HIS A 836 -38.56 -0.54 16.66
CA HIS A 836 -37.54 -1.43 16.11
C HIS A 836 -36.37 -0.60 15.55
N ASP A 837 -35.30 -1.25 15.08
CA ASP A 837 -34.24 -0.55 14.36
C ASP A 837 -34.65 -0.28 12.90
N PHE A 838 -35.03 0.96 12.62
CA PHE A 838 -35.48 1.42 11.30
C PHE A 838 -34.47 1.14 10.18
N ARG A 839 -33.19 0.96 10.50
CA ARG A 839 -32.17 0.65 9.49
C ARG A 839 -32.43 -0.70 8.84
N GLY A 840 -32.97 -1.67 9.57
CA GLY A 840 -33.39 -2.95 9.01
C GLY A 840 -34.38 -2.77 7.86
N ASP A 841 -35.39 -1.91 8.04
CA ASP A 841 -36.37 -1.56 7.01
C ASP A 841 -35.71 -0.91 5.79
N LEU A 842 -34.85 0.09 6.04
CA LEU A 842 -34.21 0.87 4.98
C LEU A 842 -33.22 0.05 4.14
N LEU A 843 -32.50 -0.90 4.76
CA LEU A 843 -31.58 -1.80 4.06
C LEU A 843 -32.29 -2.75 3.07
N THR A 844 -33.63 -2.90 3.16
CA THR A 844 -34.41 -3.67 2.17
C THR A 844 -34.67 -2.93 0.85
N LEU A 845 -34.23 -1.68 0.73
CA LEU A 845 -34.46 -0.85 -0.45
C LEU A 845 -33.28 -0.91 -1.42
N THR A 846 -33.59 -1.23 -2.68
CA THR A 846 -32.60 -1.47 -3.73
C THR A 846 -32.55 -0.32 -4.75
N ALA A 847 -31.56 -0.36 -5.64
CA ALA A 847 -31.48 0.55 -6.79
C ALA A 847 -32.79 0.53 -7.61
N GLY A 848 -33.18 1.67 -8.15
CA GLY A 848 -34.43 1.90 -8.86
C GLY A 848 -35.61 2.29 -7.98
N THR A 849 -35.51 2.16 -6.65
CA THR A 849 -36.58 2.59 -5.73
C THR A 849 -36.71 4.12 -5.74
N LYS A 850 -37.92 4.62 -6.03
CA LYS A 850 -38.25 6.04 -5.88
C LYS A 850 -38.66 6.31 -4.44
N LEU A 851 -37.94 7.18 -3.75
CA LEU A 851 -38.18 7.43 -2.33
C LEU A 851 -39.15 8.59 -2.09
N TYR A 852 -38.94 9.69 -2.80
CA TYR A 852 -39.67 10.93 -2.57
C TYR A 852 -40.13 11.58 -3.88
N ASP A 853 -41.37 12.04 -3.89
CA ASP A 853 -41.77 13.15 -4.75
C ASP A 853 -41.29 14.45 -4.11
N VAL A 854 -40.58 15.28 -4.87
CA VAL A 854 -40.06 16.55 -4.39
C VAL A 854 -40.99 17.67 -4.85
N TYR A 855 -41.56 18.40 -3.90
CA TYR A 855 -42.37 19.59 -4.15
C TYR A 855 -41.62 20.83 -3.69
N ALA A 856 -41.84 21.97 -4.32
CA ALA A 856 -41.23 23.22 -3.90
C ALA A 856 -42.14 24.43 -4.15
N THR A 857 -41.93 25.49 -3.38
CA THR A 857 -42.67 26.75 -3.49
C THR A 857 -41.73 27.95 -3.46
N SER A 858 -42.17 29.07 -4.06
CA SER A 858 -41.54 30.38 -3.97
C SER A 858 -42.26 31.30 -2.97
N MET A 859 -43.33 30.82 -2.34
CA MET A 859 -44.11 31.60 -1.39
C MET A 859 -43.27 31.92 -0.14
N GLU A 860 -43.31 33.17 0.29
CA GLU A 860 -42.54 33.63 1.44
C GLU A 860 -42.92 32.87 2.73
N ILE A 861 -41.91 32.53 3.53
CA ILE A 861 -42.09 31.91 4.86
C ILE A 861 -42.54 32.99 5.86
N LYS A 862 -43.85 32.98 6.14
CA LYS A 862 -44.48 33.80 7.18
C LYS A 862 -44.70 32.97 8.45
N THR A 863 -44.39 33.57 9.60
CA THR A 863 -44.65 33.01 10.93
C THR A 863 -45.55 33.95 11.73
N SER A 864 -46.31 33.39 12.67
CA SER A 864 -47.13 34.17 13.60
C SER A 864 -46.99 33.59 15.01
N ILE A 865 -47.01 34.45 16.02
CA ILE A 865 -47.12 34.03 17.42
C ILE A 865 -48.47 33.36 17.73
N ILE A 866 -49.48 33.55 16.87
CA ILE A 866 -50.79 32.92 16.97
C ILE A 866 -50.72 31.55 16.26
N PRO A 867 -50.87 30.42 16.97
CA PRO A 867 -50.69 29.09 16.38
C PRO A 867 -51.65 28.76 15.22
N SER A 868 -52.90 29.21 15.30
CA SER A 868 -53.87 29.04 14.20
C SER A 868 -53.43 29.77 12.94
N THR A 869 -53.00 31.03 13.05
CA THR A 869 -52.49 31.82 11.92
C THR A 869 -51.21 31.22 11.32
N SER A 870 -50.29 30.76 12.17
CA SER A 870 -49.08 30.08 11.71
C SER A 870 -49.40 28.80 10.92
N ARG A 871 -50.38 28.00 11.39
CA ARG A 871 -50.89 26.83 10.67
C ARG A 871 -51.52 27.19 9.33
N THR A 872 -52.32 28.27 9.28
CA THR A 872 -52.90 28.75 8.02
C THR A 872 -51.81 29.16 7.02
N TYR A 873 -50.77 29.89 7.45
CA TYR A 873 -49.65 30.24 6.57
C TYR A 873 -48.89 29.02 6.08
N ALA A 874 -48.67 28.03 6.94
CA ALA A 874 -48.05 26.76 6.55
C ALA A 874 -48.89 26.00 5.52
N GLN A 875 -50.21 25.89 5.72
CA GLN A 875 -51.13 25.26 4.76
C GLN A 875 -51.13 25.99 3.42
N GLN A 876 -51.24 27.33 3.41
CA GLN A 876 -51.20 28.11 2.17
C GLN A 876 -49.88 27.88 1.40
N ARG A 877 -48.74 27.88 2.11
CA ARG A 877 -47.44 27.57 1.50
C ARG A 877 -47.40 26.15 0.94
N ARG A 878 -47.87 25.16 1.69
CA ARG A 878 -47.87 23.77 1.22
C ARG A 878 -48.77 23.57 0.00
N SER A 879 -49.93 24.23 -0.04
CA SER A 879 -50.86 24.22 -1.18
C SER A 879 -50.30 24.95 -2.41
N SER A 880 -49.42 25.92 -2.23
CA SER A 880 -48.72 26.61 -3.33
C SER A 880 -47.57 25.81 -3.93
N ALA A 881 -47.15 24.72 -3.29
CA ALA A 881 -45.99 23.95 -3.72
C ALA A 881 -46.31 23.09 -4.95
N VAL A 882 -45.45 23.16 -5.95
CA VAL A 882 -45.56 22.37 -7.20
C VAL A 882 -44.56 21.22 -7.17
N LYS A 883 -44.91 20.09 -7.79
CA LYS A 883 -43.94 18.99 -7.95
C LYS A 883 -42.82 19.47 -8.86
N VAL A 884 -41.56 19.28 -8.42
CA VAL A 884 -40.36 19.69 -9.17
C VAL A 884 -39.53 18.50 -9.64
N GLY A 885 -39.71 17.33 -9.02
CA GLY A 885 -39.00 16.12 -9.43
C GLY A 885 -39.24 14.94 -8.49
N GLU A 886 -38.39 13.92 -8.64
CA GLU A 886 -38.38 12.70 -7.85
C GLU A 886 -36.94 12.36 -7.44
N LEU A 887 -36.75 11.82 -6.22
CA LEU A 887 -35.48 11.21 -5.82
C LEU A 887 -35.55 9.69 -5.96
N GLU A 888 -34.64 9.14 -6.77
CA GLU A 888 -34.55 7.72 -7.07
C GLU A 888 -33.19 7.15 -6.68
N LEU A 889 -33.19 6.01 -6.00
CA LEU A 889 -31.97 5.29 -5.64
C LEU A 889 -31.27 4.75 -6.88
N THR A 890 -29.95 4.90 -6.94
CA THR A 890 -29.08 4.29 -7.98
C THR A 890 -28.13 3.23 -7.41
N SER A 891 -28.23 2.97 -6.10
CA SER A 891 -27.64 1.82 -5.40
C SER A 891 -28.61 1.32 -4.32
N PRO A 892 -28.39 0.13 -3.75
CA PRO A 892 -28.99 -0.23 -2.46
C PRO A 892 -28.58 0.75 -1.35
N LEU A 893 -29.42 0.85 -0.32
CA LEU A 893 -29.06 1.51 0.94
C LEU A 893 -28.12 0.59 1.74
N ILE A 894 -27.05 1.16 2.29
CA ILE A 894 -26.09 0.45 3.15
C ILE A 894 -25.86 1.22 4.45
N ALA A 895 -25.43 0.51 5.50
CA ALA A 895 -24.91 1.09 6.73
C ALA A 895 -23.38 0.93 6.77
N SER A 896 -22.66 2.01 7.07
CA SER A 896 -21.20 1.99 7.07
C SER A 896 -20.59 3.05 7.98
N ALA A 897 -19.38 2.80 8.48
CA ALA A 897 -18.69 3.76 9.34
C ALA A 897 -18.41 5.10 8.62
N PHE A 898 -18.10 5.06 7.32
CA PHE A 898 -17.95 6.27 6.50
C PHE A 898 -19.28 7.00 6.29
N GLY A 899 -20.39 6.28 6.14
CA GLY A 899 -21.73 6.87 6.13
C GLY A 899 -22.10 7.54 7.46
N ASP A 900 -21.57 7.03 8.57
CA ASP A 900 -21.87 7.50 9.93
C ASP A 900 -21.14 8.75 10.34
N SER A 901 -19.90 8.96 9.89
CA SER A 901 -19.09 10.13 10.28
C SER A 901 -18.32 10.76 9.12
N GLY A 902 -17.95 9.97 8.10
CA GLY A 902 -17.03 10.37 7.03
C GLY A 902 -17.60 11.29 5.95
N VAL A 903 -18.89 11.18 5.57
CA VAL A 903 -19.49 12.12 4.60
C VAL A 903 -19.91 13.44 5.27
N PHE A 904 -19.48 14.54 4.67
CA PHE A 904 -19.77 15.89 5.15
C PHE A 904 -20.86 16.58 4.33
N PHE A 905 -21.96 16.91 4.99
CA PHE A 905 -23.06 17.70 4.43
C PHE A 905 -23.00 19.10 5.05
N LYS A 906 -22.68 20.10 4.21
CA LYS A 906 -22.68 21.52 4.60
C LYS A 906 -24.11 22.04 4.67
N HIS A 907 -24.43 22.81 5.70
CA HIS A 907 -25.68 23.58 5.77
C HIS A 907 -25.48 24.98 5.16
N GLN A 908 -26.38 25.39 4.26
CA GLN A 908 -26.43 26.77 3.81
C GLN A 908 -27.30 27.58 4.77
N ARG A 909 -26.73 28.63 5.35
CA ARG A 909 -27.44 29.46 6.31
C ARG A 909 -28.29 30.52 5.63
N HIS A 910 -29.19 31.13 6.39
CA HIS A 910 -29.94 32.28 5.92
C HIS A 910 -29.03 33.45 5.51
N GLU A 911 -27.92 33.63 6.23
CA GLU A 911 -26.95 34.70 6.05
C GLU A 911 -26.09 34.52 4.78
N ASP A 912 -26.04 33.32 4.21
CA ASP A 912 -25.21 32.99 3.05
C ASP A 912 -25.93 33.28 1.71
N LYS A 913 -27.08 33.96 1.75
CA LYS A 913 -27.98 34.20 0.61
C LYS A 913 -27.30 34.98 -0.52
#